data_AF-A0A2V6PLA3-F1
#
_entry.id   AF-A0A2V6PLA3-F1
#
_cell.length_a   1.000
_cell.length_b   1.000
_cell.length_c   1.000
_cell.angle_alpha   90.00
_cell.angle_beta   90.00
_cell.angle_gamma   90.00
#
_symmetry.space_group_name_H-M   'P 1'
#
loop_
_entity.id
_entity.type
_entity.pdbx_description
1 polymer ?
#
loop_
_entity_poly.entity_id
_entity_poly.type
_entity_poly.pdbx_seq_one_letter_code
_entity_poly.pdbx_strand_id
1 'polypeptide(L)'
;IYTNAHIVDGDGTDALTDHPPTLTDFSYKSKQWHVTQLTDMMDAGIDIVLPVYWGAPSERNPANSQHYWSYAGLGPLINARDELLQAGKQAPRIGLFYDTSTLQYNSWGEHVDLTTDRGREWFYESIRDFFSLIPPRHWAMINGQPVVFLYNASFAVAHDQSCIGFVKQAFARDFGERAPYIVREISWRVQSENVYAWGGALGLKNPGVASLGPGYNDSAVPGRTPLIVDREGGTFFERNWTRFLSSPSRIVAVETWNEFHEATDVAASKEYGRAYIDLTRKYVDMFRAGVRPSPPRGPYSDVKFVTASLQATNVEEGLDQFEFADGATLATHVAGSDCRVAAPNPTGGRYIYFRIDDSFKWSLSMKLEVDVEYFDSAAGTFAIDFDGSDTNAPFNGAYTRSPTTISLTGSQTWRTARFNLSGARFMNSENGGADFRLAVSADAFCVRRVKVIRPGVPDEAGQMINGCQDTFTTVLSTNWVATGAASNRFQSTNGVLRIRSSPDGIGQLLLLLPSATSATQELLVRARITSLALGDAMPGGIAGVVNSSNQTGFNYLFRSTAQTGRQTALRETSLGWGPQTTFAWSTNAWYWLRLRHQPDALSSLPDVWVKTWRADGLTAEPPGWLLVWDYYPGQPSRAGFAGLVSGSDNGGSEMECDFFLLKTETLPGITVRLPEQKPALASLAVGRPLPSGDVPLQLAGEPSRSYQVEASTNLASWMELGPVELTNGAAQYLDTTPKDNQRFYRARLWP
;
A
#
# COMPACT_ATOMS: atom_id res chain seq x y z
N ILE A 1 40.83 14.41 22.47
CA ILE A 1 39.87 13.39 21.99
C ILE A 1 38.45 13.95 22.08
N TYR A 2 38.07 14.56 23.21
CA TYR A 2 36.75 15.16 23.44
C TYR A 2 36.83 16.69 23.25
N THR A 3 36.11 17.24 22.28
CA THR A 3 36.15 18.66 21.90
C THR A 3 34.83 19.39 22.16
N ASN A 4 33.79 18.69 22.63
CA ASN A 4 32.40 19.16 22.71
C ASN A 4 31.82 19.73 21.40
N ALA A 5 32.53 19.55 20.28
CA ALA A 5 32.07 19.95 18.96
C ALA A 5 30.82 19.12 18.60
N HIS A 6 29.80 19.77 18.03
CA HIS A 6 28.50 19.17 17.70
C HIS A 6 27.67 18.70 18.91
N ILE A 7 27.93 19.28 20.09
CA ILE A 7 27.15 18.99 21.32
C ILE A 7 26.59 20.29 21.89
N VAL A 8 27.36 21.38 21.79
CA VAL A 8 26.94 22.72 22.20
C VAL A 8 27.07 23.69 21.04
N ASP A 9 26.11 24.61 20.94
CA ASP A 9 26.12 25.70 19.96
C ASP A 9 27.18 26.77 20.32
N GLY A 10 27.42 27.68 19.38
CA GLY A 10 28.41 28.76 19.55
C GLY A 10 28.08 29.74 20.69
N ASP A 11 26.83 29.81 21.13
CA ASP A 11 26.36 30.59 22.27
C ASP A 11 26.27 29.76 23.58
N GLY A 12 26.60 28.47 23.52
CA GLY A 12 26.60 27.54 24.65
C GLY A 12 25.26 26.84 24.91
N THR A 13 24.24 27.00 24.04
CA THR A 13 23.02 26.19 24.13
C THR A 13 23.23 24.75 23.69
N ASP A 14 22.28 23.89 24.03
CA ASP A 14 22.28 22.49 23.61
C ASP A 14 22.00 22.40 22.11
N ALA A 15 22.94 21.85 21.35
CA ALA A 15 22.82 21.71 19.91
C ALA A 15 22.02 20.46 19.51
N LEU A 16 21.68 19.60 20.47
CA LEU A 16 21.08 18.30 20.22
C LEU A 16 19.57 18.31 20.51
N THR A 17 18.81 17.66 19.62
CA THR A 17 17.38 17.42 19.86
C THR A 17 17.18 16.09 20.58
N ASP A 18 17.82 15.02 20.08
CA ASP A 18 17.95 13.73 20.76
C ASP A 18 19.39 13.58 21.29
N HIS A 19 19.61 12.78 22.34
CA HIS A 19 20.91 12.75 23.02
C HIS A 19 21.55 11.36 23.00
N PRO A 20 22.88 11.26 22.80
CA PRO A 20 23.57 9.99 23.00
C PRO A 20 23.41 9.51 24.45
N PRO A 21 23.37 8.18 24.71
CA PRO A 21 23.05 7.63 26.03
C PRO A 21 24.06 8.08 27.10
N THR A 22 25.29 8.33 26.68
CA THR A 22 26.35 8.92 27.49
C THR A 22 27.25 9.79 26.63
N LEU A 23 27.77 10.86 27.24
CA LEU A 23 28.84 11.67 26.66
C LEU A 23 30.23 11.15 27.02
N THR A 24 30.32 10.17 27.93
CA THR A 24 31.59 9.51 28.24
C THR A 24 32.08 8.76 27.02
N ASP A 25 33.27 9.13 26.55
CA ASP A 25 33.91 8.56 25.36
C ASP A 25 33.14 8.77 24.04
N PHE A 26 32.15 9.67 24.01
CA PHE A 26 31.41 10.04 22.80
C PHE A 26 32.31 10.88 21.87
N SER A 27 33.01 10.21 20.95
CA SER A 27 33.93 10.86 20.02
C SER A 27 34.20 9.99 18.80
N TYR A 28 34.17 10.61 17.62
CA TYR A 28 34.63 10.00 16.37
C TYR A 28 36.11 9.57 16.42
N LYS A 29 36.89 10.10 17.37
CA LYS A 29 38.29 9.70 17.61
C LYS A 29 38.42 8.47 18.54
N SER A 30 37.34 8.05 19.19
CA SER A 30 37.36 6.88 20.08
C SER A 30 37.12 5.59 19.31
N LYS A 31 38.09 4.67 19.35
CA LYS A 31 37.93 3.31 18.85
C LYS A 31 36.82 2.57 19.62
N GLN A 32 36.77 2.71 20.94
CA GLN A 32 35.82 1.97 21.77
C GLN A 32 34.38 2.41 21.48
N TRP A 33 34.17 3.71 21.26
CA TRP A 33 32.89 4.21 20.78
C TRP A 33 32.49 3.58 19.44
N HIS A 34 33.40 3.55 18.45
CA HIS A 34 33.14 2.87 17.18
C HIS A 34 32.85 1.38 17.32
N VAL A 35 33.50 0.66 18.26
CA VAL A 35 33.19 -0.75 18.56
C VAL A 35 31.73 -0.89 19.01
N THR A 36 31.28 -0.02 19.91
CA THR A 36 29.89 0.01 20.36
C THR A 36 28.94 0.31 19.20
N GLN A 37 29.20 1.35 18.41
CA GLN A 37 28.32 1.74 17.29
C GLN A 37 28.22 0.62 16.24
N LEU A 38 29.34 0.02 15.84
CA LEU A 38 29.34 -1.08 14.88
C LEU A 38 28.63 -2.33 15.42
N THR A 39 28.72 -2.57 16.74
CA THR A 39 27.99 -3.69 17.37
C THR A 39 26.48 -3.46 17.33
N ASP A 40 26.04 -2.25 17.68
CA ASP A 40 24.63 -1.87 17.61
C ASP A 40 24.09 -1.91 16.17
N MET A 41 24.89 -1.54 15.17
CA MET A 41 24.52 -1.70 13.76
C MET A 41 24.35 -3.17 13.37
N MET A 42 25.15 -4.09 13.90
CA MET A 42 24.94 -5.53 13.67
C MET A 42 23.63 -6.00 14.31
N ASP A 43 23.33 -5.53 15.53
CA ASP A 43 22.07 -5.84 16.22
C ASP A 43 20.87 -5.32 15.42
N ALA A 44 20.97 -4.15 14.77
CA ALA A 44 19.98 -3.62 13.85
C ALA A 44 19.92 -4.36 12.49
N GLY A 45 20.94 -5.16 12.15
CA GLY A 45 21.03 -5.86 10.88
C GLY A 45 21.60 -5.06 9.71
N ILE A 46 22.31 -3.98 9.98
CA ILE A 46 22.90 -3.09 8.97
C ILE A 46 24.15 -3.75 8.36
N ASP A 47 24.19 -3.82 7.03
CA ASP A 47 25.30 -4.45 6.29
C ASP A 47 26.43 -3.46 5.94
N ILE A 48 26.08 -2.18 5.76
CA ILE A 48 26.99 -1.14 5.28
C ILE A 48 26.84 0.08 6.18
N VAL A 49 27.95 0.54 6.74
CA VAL A 49 28.05 1.86 7.36
C VAL A 49 28.53 2.87 6.32
N LEU A 50 27.85 4.01 6.29
CA LEU A 50 28.08 5.12 5.37
C LEU A 50 28.48 6.36 6.19
N PRO A 51 29.74 6.48 6.66
CA PRO A 51 30.20 7.67 7.34
C PRO A 51 30.06 8.90 6.44
N VAL A 52 29.40 9.94 6.97
CA VAL A 52 29.35 11.26 6.36
C VAL A 52 30.79 11.78 6.22
N TYR A 53 31.20 12.10 5.00
CA TYR A 53 32.58 12.43 4.68
C TYR A 53 32.70 13.80 4.00
N TRP A 54 33.40 14.70 4.69
CA TRP A 54 33.72 16.07 4.28
C TRP A 54 35.21 16.21 3.89
N GLY A 55 35.92 15.12 3.64
CA GLY A 55 37.36 15.15 3.38
C GLY A 55 37.73 15.62 1.97
N ALA A 56 37.37 16.86 1.60
CA ALA A 56 37.80 17.48 0.35
C ALA A 56 39.33 17.70 0.31
N PRO A 57 39.93 17.94 -0.88
CA PRO A 57 41.36 18.25 -1.01
C PRO A 57 41.87 19.35 -0.08
N SER A 58 41.04 20.36 0.20
CA SER A 58 41.33 21.46 1.13
C SER A 58 41.45 21.02 2.59
N GLU A 59 40.91 19.87 2.95
CA GLU A 59 40.77 19.40 4.33
C GLU A 59 41.89 18.45 4.75
N ARG A 60 42.89 18.18 3.89
CA ARG A 60 43.98 17.24 4.19
C ARG A 60 44.92 17.69 5.31
N ASN A 61 45.05 18.99 5.53
CA ASN A 61 45.97 19.54 6.52
C ASN A 61 45.26 19.80 7.85
N PRO A 62 45.58 19.06 8.94
CA PRO A 62 44.94 19.26 10.24
C PRO A 62 45.14 20.65 10.84
N ALA A 63 46.18 21.38 10.44
CA ALA A 63 46.45 22.72 10.98
C ALA A 63 45.52 23.81 10.42
N ASN A 64 45.04 23.63 9.19
CA ASN A 64 44.34 24.68 8.42
C ASN A 64 43.03 24.16 7.80
N SER A 65 42.38 23.20 8.44
CA SER A 65 41.16 22.56 7.95
C SER A 65 40.01 22.73 8.94
N GLN A 66 38.83 23.09 8.42
CA GLN A 66 37.59 23.18 9.19
C GLN A 66 36.95 21.81 9.40
N HIS A 67 37.20 20.85 8.49
CA HIS A 67 36.51 19.56 8.46
C HIS A 67 37.45 18.34 8.60
N TYR A 68 38.66 18.52 9.15
CA TYR A 68 39.64 17.44 9.35
C TYR A 68 39.11 16.27 10.18
N TRP A 69 38.04 16.48 10.96
CA TRP A 69 37.36 15.42 11.70
C TRP A 69 36.93 14.24 10.81
N SER A 70 36.60 14.49 9.54
CA SER A 70 36.26 13.43 8.57
C SER A 70 37.44 12.51 8.27
N TYR A 71 38.67 13.04 8.20
CA TYR A 71 39.89 12.23 8.06
C TYR A 71 40.24 11.53 9.38
N ALA A 72 40.17 12.26 10.49
CA ALA A 72 40.57 11.78 11.80
C ALA A 72 39.69 10.64 12.34
N GLY A 73 38.42 10.56 11.93
CA GLY A 73 37.50 9.52 12.37
C GLY A 73 37.68 8.15 11.70
N LEU A 74 38.28 8.08 10.51
CA LEU A 74 38.37 6.83 9.73
C LEU A 74 39.29 5.79 10.38
N GLY A 75 40.46 6.21 10.88
CA GLY A 75 41.41 5.29 11.53
C GLY A 75 40.80 4.52 12.71
N PRO A 76 40.22 5.22 13.71
CA PRO A 76 39.50 4.58 14.81
C PRO A 76 38.37 3.64 14.36
N LEU A 77 37.58 4.02 13.34
CA LEU A 77 36.54 3.17 12.76
C LEU A 77 37.10 1.87 12.15
N ILE A 78 38.19 1.97 11.37
CA ILE A 78 38.87 0.81 10.77
C ILE A 78 39.38 -0.13 11.86
N ASN A 79 40.04 0.43 12.89
CA ASN A 79 40.58 -0.34 14.01
C ASN A 79 39.49 -1.03 14.84
N ALA A 80 38.34 -0.37 15.03
CA ALA A 80 37.18 -0.96 15.71
C ALA A 80 36.61 -2.13 14.89
N ARG A 81 36.48 -1.95 13.57
CA ARG A 81 36.03 -3.02 12.68
C ARG A 81 37.00 -4.20 12.66
N ASP A 82 38.32 -3.96 12.65
CA ASP A 82 39.33 -5.01 12.73
C ASP A 82 39.22 -5.82 14.02
N GLU A 83 38.99 -5.17 15.17
CA GLU A 83 38.76 -5.86 16.44
C GLU A 83 37.54 -6.79 16.37
N LEU A 84 36.41 -6.30 15.84
CA LEU A 84 35.20 -7.09 15.69
C LEU A 84 35.40 -8.28 14.73
N LEU A 85 36.12 -8.09 13.63
CA LEU A 85 36.46 -9.18 12.71
C LEU A 85 37.37 -10.23 13.37
N GLN A 86 38.36 -9.81 14.15
CA GLN A 86 39.23 -10.72 14.90
C GLN A 86 38.44 -11.52 15.95
N ALA A 87 37.36 -10.93 16.50
CA ALA A 87 36.40 -11.61 17.37
C ALA A 87 35.38 -12.49 16.61
N GLY A 88 35.52 -12.69 15.29
CA GLY A 88 34.64 -13.51 14.48
C GLY A 88 33.27 -12.90 14.19
N LYS A 89 33.09 -11.60 14.43
CA LYS A 89 31.85 -10.87 14.16
C LYS A 89 31.79 -10.40 12.70
N GLN A 90 30.59 -10.17 12.20
CA GLN A 90 30.36 -9.66 10.84
C GLN A 90 30.01 -8.17 10.87
N ALA A 91 30.97 -7.35 11.32
CA ALA A 91 30.77 -5.91 11.41
C ALA A 91 30.50 -5.27 10.02
N PRO A 92 29.61 -4.25 9.95
CA PRO A 92 29.24 -3.57 8.72
C PRO A 92 30.45 -3.19 7.87
N ARG A 93 30.32 -3.33 6.55
CA ARG A 93 31.35 -2.87 5.59
C ARG A 93 31.28 -1.35 5.45
N ILE A 94 32.37 -0.72 5.03
CA ILE A 94 32.47 0.75 4.98
C ILE A 94 32.30 1.22 3.54
N GLY A 95 31.23 1.96 3.26
CA GLY A 95 31.02 2.69 2.00
C GLY A 95 31.20 4.19 2.21
N LEU A 96 31.27 4.97 1.13
CA LEU A 96 31.39 6.42 1.21
C LEU A 96 30.01 7.08 1.18
N PHE A 97 29.69 7.95 2.14
CA PHE A 97 28.69 9.00 1.94
C PHE A 97 29.42 10.33 1.72
N TYR A 98 29.53 10.74 0.46
CA TYR A 98 30.19 11.99 0.11
C TYR A 98 29.22 13.15 0.33
N ASP A 99 29.45 13.91 1.40
CA ASP A 99 28.76 15.16 1.63
C ASP A 99 29.30 16.25 0.69
N THR A 100 28.52 16.49 -0.36
CA THR A 100 28.85 17.42 -1.45
C THR A 100 28.70 18.87 -1.05
N SER A 101 28.27 19.18 0.19
CA SER A 101 28.34 20.54 0.76
C SER A 101 29.75 21.13 0.65
N THR A 102 30.76 20.27 0.71
CA THR A 102 32.17 20.66 0.54
C THR A 102 32.54 21.20 -0.85
N LEU A 103 31.69 21.03 -1.86
CA LEU A 103 31.87 21.68 -3.16
C LEU A 103 31.64 23.20 -3.09
N GLN A 104 31.00 23.69 -2.02
CA GLN A 104 30.78 25.12 -1.77
C GLN A 104 31.42 25.58 -0.44
N TYR A 105 31.31 24.76 0.60
CA TYR A 105 31.77 25.06 1.96
C TYR A 105 33.04 24.26 2.27
N ASN A 106 34.19 24.84 1.95
CA ASN A 106 35.49 24.23 2.20
C ASN A 106 36.54 25.25 2.66
N SER A 107 37.64 24.75 3.21
CA SER A 107 38.70 25.59 3.82
C SER A 107 39.45 26.49 2.84
N TRP A 108 39.30 26.29 1.53
CA TRP A 108 39.88 27.18 0.52
C TRP A 108 38.88 28.20 -0.03
N GLY A 109 37.60 28.12 0.36
CA GLY A 109 36.54 29.01 -0.12
C GLY A 109 36.24 28.85 -1.62
N GLU A 110 36.57 27.70 -2.21
CA GLU A 110 36.35 27.43 -3.63
C GLU A 110 34.92 26.91 -3.86
N HIS A 111 34.17 27.51 -4.78
CA HIS A 111 32.90 26.94 -5.24
C HIS A 111 33.17 26.15 -6.53
N VAL A 112 33.06 24.83 -6.45
CA VAL A 112 33.65 23.90 -7.43
C VAL A 112 32.69 23.66 -8.61
N ASP A 113 33.19 23.84 -9.83
CA ASP A 113 32.50 23.52 -11.08
C ASP A 113 32.95 22.16 -11.65
N LEU A 114 32.07 21.17 -11.60
CA LEU A 114 32.35 19.79 -11.99
C LEU A 114 32.37 19.57 -13.51
N THR A 115 32.11 20.60 -14.31
CA THR A 115 32.27 20.57 -15.78
C THR A 115 33.68 20.93 -16.23
N THR A 116 34.53 21.41 -15.31
CA THR A 116 35.94 21.73 -15.55
C THR A 116 36.87 20.56 -15.21
N ASP A 117 38.07 20.52 -15.80
CA ASP A 117 39.09 19.51 -15.45
C ASP A 117 39.44 19.57 -13.95
N ARG A 118 39.65 20.77 -13.42
CA ARG A 118 39.96 21.01 -12.01
C ARG A 118 38.85 20.51 -11.08
N GLY A 119 37.59 20.78 -11.39
CA GLY A 119 36.47 20.35 -10.55
C GLY A 119 36.24 18.84 -10.61
N ARG A 120 36.42 18.22 -11.78
CA ARG A 120 36.40 16.74 -11.90
C ARG A 120 37.51 16.09 -11.08
N GLU A 121 38.72 16.65 -11.13
CA GLU A 121 39.84 16.21 -10.29
C GLU A 121 39.52 16.38 -8.81
N TRP A 122 39.02 17.54 -8.38
CA TRP A 122 38.62 17.79 -6.99
C TRP A 122 37.63 16.75 -6.48
N PHE A 123 36.57 16.52 -7.27
CA PHE A 123 35.51 15.58 -6.93
C PHE A 123 36.02 14.15 -6.83
N TYR A 124 36.88 13.73 -7.76
CA TYR A 124 37.53 12.43 -7.69
C TYR A 124 38.52 12.33 -6.54
N GLU A 125 39.32 13.36 -6.26
CA GLU A 125 40.31 13.38 -5.18
C GLU A 125 39.66 13.12 -3.82
N SER A 126 38.51 13.73 -3.53
CA SER A 126 37.74 13.44 -2.31
C SER A 126 37.37 11.96 -2.20
N ILE A 127 36.91 11.35 -3.29
CA ILE A 127 36.55 9.92 -3.33
C ILE A 127 37.79 9.04 -3.18
N ARG A 128 38.85 9.34 -3.93
CA ARG A 128 40.12 8.62 -3.91
C ARG A 128 40.72 8.61 -2.52
N ASP A 129 40.75 9.75 -1.84
CA ASP A 129 41.37 9.89 -0.53
C ASP A 129 40.66 9.03 0.52
N PHE A 130 39.33 8.99 0.51
CA PHE A 130 38.55 8.10 1.36
C PHE A 130 38.95 6.62 1.18
N PHE A 131 38.94 6.13 -0.05
CA PHE A 131 39.28 4.73 -0.33
C PHE A 131 40.78 4.43 -0.18
N SER A 132 41.66 5.43 -0.27
CA SER A 132 43.10 5.27 0.00
C SER A 132 43.40 5.05 1.47
N LEU A 133 42.55 5.58 2.37
CA LEU A 133 42.72 5.46 3.82
C LEU A 133 42.13 4.17 4.40
N ILE A 134 41.24 3.52 3.67
CA ILE A 134 40.54 2.32 4.12
C ILE A 134 41.10 1.11 3.36
N PRO A 135 41.65 0.08 4.04
CA PRO A 135 42.12 -1.10 3.32
C PRO A 135 40.95 -1.82 2.59
N PRO A 136 41.15 -2.36 1.37
CA PRO A 136 40.07 -2.95 0.56
C PRO A 136 39.23 -4.04 1.25
N ARG A 137 39.81 -4.75 2.24
CA ARG A 137 39.10 -5.74 3.05
C ARG A 137 37.98 -5.14 3.91
N HIS A 138 37.89 -3.82 4.06
CA HIS A 138 36.81 -3.14 4.78
C HIS A 138 35.76 -2.54 3.85
N TRP A 139 36.05 -2.39 2.55
CA TRP A 139 35.15 -1.72 1.61
C TRP A 139 33.82 -2.44 1.51
N ALA A 140 32.74 -1.67 1.53
CA ALA A 140 31.45 -2.09 1.05
C ALA A 140 31.49 -2.16 -0.47
N MET A 141 31.06 -3.29 -1.01
CA MET A 141 31.06 -3.53 -2.45
C MET A 141 29.73 -4.15 -2.88
N ILE A 142 29.16 -3.64 -3.97
CA ILE A 142 28.00 -4.22 -4.65
C ILE A 142 28.51 -4.72 -6.00
N ASN A 143 28.32 -6.01 -6.31
CA ASN A 143 28.85 -6.63 -7.54
C ASN A 143 30.37 -6.38 -7.76
N GLY A 144 31.15 -6.33 -6.67
CA GLY A 144 32.59 -6.06 -6.72
C GLY A 144 32.97 -4.57 -6.89
N GLN A 145 31.99 -3.67 -6.94
CA GLN A 145 32.19 -2.23 -7.11
C GLN A 145 32.10 -1.50 -5.75
N PRO A 146 33.09 -0.68 -5.35
CA PRO A 146 33.06 0.08 -4.10
C PRO A 146 31.88 1.06 -4.04
N VAL A 147 31.16 1.10 -2.92
CA VAL A 147 29.90 1.87 -2.81
C VAL A 147 30.17 3.34 -2.49
N VAL A 148 29.57 4.24 -3.28
CA VAL A 148 29.62 5.70 -3.09
C VAL A 148 28.21 6.28 -3.16
N PHE A 149 27.78 6.96 -2.10
CA PHE A 149 26.58 7.79 -2.05
C PHE A 149 26.98 9.25 -2.21
N LEU A 150 26.28 9.98 -3.07
CA LEU A 150 26.49 11.42 -3.27
C LEU A 150 25.34 12.18 -2.64
N TYR A 151 25.64 13.16 -1.79
CA TYR A 151 24.62 14.07 -1.25
C TYR A 151 24.12 15.07 -2.31
N ASN A 152 23.52 16.20 -1.95
CA ASN A 152 22.79 17.08 -2.89
C ASN A 152 23.68 17.71 -3.98
N ALA A 153 23.20 17.74 -5.22
CA ALA A 153 23.90 18.35 -6.35
C ALA A 153 23.96 19.89 -6.30
N SER A 154 23.09 20.54 -5.52
CA SER A 154 22.96 22.02 -5.50
C SER A 154 24.20 22.76 -4.99
N PHE A 155 25.14 22.06 -4.35
CA PHE A 155 26.39 22.63 -3.85
C PHE A 155 27.50 22.70 -4.89
N ALA A 156 27.30 22.14 -6.09
CA ALA A 156 28.18 22.33 -7.23
C ALA A 156 27.75 23.57 -8.01
N VAL A 157 28.72 24.31 -8.59
CA VAL A 157 28.42 25.40 -9.53
C VAL A 157 27.67 24.87 -10.75
N ALA A 158 28.17 23.78 -11.31
CA ALA A 158 27.57 23.04 -12.42
C ALA A 158 28.09 21.60 -12.42
N HIS A 159 27.32 20.70 -13.02
CA HIS A 159 27.69 19.31 -13.22
C HIS A 159 27.07 18.76 -14.51
N ASP A 160 27.73 17.76 -15.09
CA ASP A 160 27.22 16.97 -16.20
C ASP A 160 27.74 15.52 -16.11
N GLN A 161 27.43 14.69 -17.10
CA GLN A 161 27.84 13.28 -17.09
C GLN A 161 29.37 13.08 -17.03
N SER A 162 30.17 14.09 -17.41
CA SER A 162 31.62 13.99 -17.45
C SER A 162 32.24 13.77 -16.07
N CYS A 163 31.63 14.29 -14.99
CA CYS A 163 32.15 14.11 -13.63
C CYS A 163 32.06 12.65 -13.18
N ILE A 164 30.94 11.96 -13.45
CA ILE A 164 30.77 10.54 -13.16
C ILE A 164 31.68 9.69 -14.05
N GLY A 165 31.79 10.04 -15.34
CA GLY A 165 32.69 9.35 -16.26
C GLY A 165 34.15 9.44 -15.80
N PHE A 166 34.59 10.61 -15.38
CA PHE A 166 35.94 10.84 -14.86
C PHE A 166 36.22 10.06 -13.58
N VAL A 167 35.30 10.09 -12.61
CA VAL A 167 35.43 9.31 -11.36
C VAL A 167 35.62 7.83 -11.68
N LYS A 168 34.81 7.26 -12.57
CA LYS A 168 34.93 5.83 -12.94
C LYS A 168 36.27 5.50 -13.58
N GLN A 169 36.73 6.33 -14.53
CA GLN A 169 38.01 6.12 -15.22
C GLN A 169 39.21 6.28 -14.28
N ALA A 170 39.21 7.35 -13.48
CA ALA A 170 40.29 7.65 -12.56
C ALA A 170 40.37 6.61 -11.42
N PHE A 171 39.23 6.19 -10.88
CA PHE A 171 39.17 5.14 -9.86
C PHE A 171 39.69 3.80 -10.38
N ALA A 172 39.28 3.41 -11.59
CA ALA A 172 39.74 2.17 -12.22
C ALA A 172 41.26 2.17 -12.42
N ARG A 173 41.83 3.30 -12.84
CA ARG A 173 43.28 3.46 -12.97
C ARG A 173 43.99 3.30 -11.63
N ASP A 174 43.46 3.88 -10.55
CA ASP A 174 44.18 3.94 -9.27
C ASP A 174 43.92 2.69 -8.38
N PHE A 175 42.81 1.96 -8.58
CA PHE A 175 42.38 0.85 -7.70
C PHE A 175 42.16 -0.50 -8.42
N GLY A 176 42.90 -0.74 -9.49
CA GLY A 176 42.99 -2.04 -10.17
C GLY A 176 41.73 -2.40 -10.96
N GLU A 177 41.39 -1.53 -11.92
CA GLU A 177 40.30 -1.66 -12.89
C GLU A 177 38.87 -1.72 -12.30
N ARG A 178 38.72 -1.46 -11.01
CA ARG A 178 37.40 -1.36 -10.36
C ARG A 178 36.77 -0.01 -10.66
N ALA A 179 35.47 0.01 -10.97
CA ALA A 179 34.69 1.25 -10.97
C ALA A 179 33.78 1.29 -9.74
N PRO A 180 33.55 2.45 -9.11
CA PRO A 180 32.62 2.57 -7.99
C PRO A 180 31.17 2.36 -8.43
N TYR A 181 30.36 1.83 -7.50
CA TYR A 181 28.90 1.77 -7.59
C TYR A 181 28.34 3.07 -7.02
N ILE A 182 27.92 3.99 -7.89
CA ILE A 182 27.49 5.32 -7.48
C ILE A 182 25.97 5.35 -7.31
N VAL A 183 25.55 5.65 -6.08
CA VAL A 183 24.16 6.00 -5.72
C VAL A 183 24.07 7.51 -5.62
N ARG A 184 23.38 8.14 -6.56
CA ARG A 184 23.24 9.60 -6.57
C ARG A 184 21.95 10.02 -5.89
N GLU A 185 21.96 11.17 -5.22
CA GLU A 185 20.73 11.86 -4.83
C GLU A 185 19.93 12.26 -6.08
N ILE A 186 18.60 12.35 -5.99
CA ILE A 186 17.72 12.57 -7.14
C ILE A 186 17.96 13.90 -7.85
N SER A 187 18.52 14.90 -7.16
CA SER A 187 18.93 16.22 -7.68
C SER A 187 20.00 16.14 -8.77
N TRP A 188 20.80 15.08 -8.81
CA TRP A 188 21.86 14.90 -9.80
C TRP A 188 21.29 14.54 -11.17
N ARG A 189 21.43 15.45 -12.14
CA ARG A 189 21.03 15.26 -13.55
C ARG A 189 22.05 14.46 -14.38
N VAL A 190 22.41 13.27 -13.90
CA VAL A 190 23.37 12.35 -14.54
C VAL A 190 22.89 10.90 -14.43
N GLN A 191 23.52 9.99 -15.17
CA GLN A 191 23.32 8.54 -15.05
C GLN A 191 24.37 7.93 -14.10
N SER A 192 23.90 7.05 -13.23
CA SER A 192 24.69 6.27 -12.26
C SER A 192 24.02 4.91 -12.01
N GLU A 193 24.63 4.05 -11.20
CA GLU A 193 24.13 2.69 -10.93
C GLU A 193 22.79 2.68 -10.20
N ASN A 194 22.54 3.64 -9.32
CA ASN A 194 21.27 3.77 -8.61
C ASN A 194 20.97 5.21 -8.18
N VAL A 195 19.75 5.44 -7.72
CA VAL A 195 19.25 6.74 -7.27
C VAL A 195 18.57 6.58 -5.91
N TYR A 196 18.83 7.51 -5.01
CA TYR A 196 18.09 7.68 -3.76
C TYR A 196 17.58 9.12 -3.65
N ALA A 197 16.72 9.41 -2.67
CA ALA A 197 16.32 10.77 -2.36
C ALA A 197 16.40 10.98 -0.85
N TRP A 198 17.00 12.11 -0.45
CA TRP A 198 17.14 12.47 0.97
C TRP A 198 15.78 12.83 1.60
N GLY A 199 15.70 12.77 2.93
CA GLY A 199 14.49 13.07 3.68
C GLY A 199 13.66 11.83 4.02
N GLY A 200 14.30 10.68 4.20
CA GLY A 200 13.63 9.44 4.62
C GLY A 200 12.95 9.55 5.99
N ALA A 201 13.47 10.43 6.85
CA ALA A 201 12.91 10.80 8.15
C ALA A 201 11.56 11.56 8.06
N LEU A 202 11.26 12.16 6.90
CA LEU A 202 9.99 12.84 6.61
C LEU A 202 8.96 11.91 5.94
N GLY A 203 9.37 10.68 5.60
CA GLY A 203 8.55 9.65 4.97
C GLY A 203 9.34 8.85 3.95
N LEU A 204 8.88 7.62 3.66
CA LEU A 204 9.54 6.73 2.70
C LEU A 204 9.81 7.42 1.35
N LYS A 205 11.07 7.36 0.90
CA LYS A 205 11.50 7.69 -0.48
C LYS A 205 12.02 6.43 -1.13
N ASN A 206 11.63 6.12 -2.37
CA ASN A 206 12.13 4.90 -3.04
C ASN A 206 12.27 5.03 -4.57
N PRO A 207 13.12 5.96 -5.09
CA PRO A 207 13.35 6.09 -6.52
C PRO A 207 14.22 4.97 -7.12
N GLY A 208 14.84 4.12 -6.30
CA GLY A 208 15.68 2.99 -6.70
C GLY A 208 16.44 2.36 -5.53
N VAL A 209 16.87 3.20 -4.58
CA VAL A 209 17.24 2.86 -3.20
C VAL A 209 16.21 3.47 -2.27
N ALA A 210 15.65 2.67 -1.38
CA ALA A 210 14.71 3.17 -0.38
C ALA A 210 15.47 3.99 0.68
N SER A 211 14.88 5.09 1.16
CA SER A 211 15.36 5.88 2.30
C SER A 211 14.19 6.08 3.26
N LEU A 212 14.39 5.74 4.53
CA LEU A 212 13.37 5.84 5.57
C LEU A 212 14.03 6.16 6.92
N GLY A 213 13.29 6.83 7.79
CA GLY A 213 13.75 7.26 9.11
C GLY A 213 12.63 7.27 10.15
N PRO A 214 12.97 7.35 11.45
CA PRO A 214 12.02 7.16 12.53
C PRO A 214 11.12 8.37 12.80
N GLY A 215 11.51 9.55 12.32
CA GLY A 215 10.87 10.85 12.49
C GLY A 215 11.93 11.94 12.35
N TYR A 216 11.55 13.20 12.53
CA TYR A 216 12.42 14.35 12.34
C TYR A 216 12.07 15.46 13.33
N ASN A 217 13.07 16.10 13.95
CA ASN A 217 12.88 17.29 14.75
C ASN A 217 14.20 18.09 14.81
N ASP A 218 14.22 19.27 14.19
CA ASP A 218 15.38 20.17 14.19
C ASP A 218 15.20 21.40 15.08
N SER A 219 14.34 21.31 16.10
CA SER A 219 14.05 22.42 17.01
C SER A 219 15.28 22.95 17.76
N ALA A 220 16.30 22.12 17.98
CA ALA A 220 17.55 22.54 18.61
C ALA A 220 18.51 23.24 17.62
N VAL A 221 18.27 23.20 16.31
CA VAL A 221 19.19 23.77 15.31
C VAL A 221 18.97 25.28 15.16
N PRO A 222 19.98 26.13 15.45
CA PRO A 222 19.81 27.58 15.41
C PRO A 222 19.44 28.13 14.02
N GLY A 223 18.54 29.12 14.00
CA GLY A 223 18.21 29.86 12.77
C GLY A 223 17.22 29.17 11.83
N ARG A 224 16.62 28.05 12.23
CA ARG A 224 15.57 27.35 11.48
C ARG A 224 14.17 27.66 12.02
N THR A 225 13.17 27.60 11.14
CA THR A 225 11.77 27.40 11.57
C THR A 225 11.61 25.90 11.83
N PRO A 226 11.34 25.46 13.06
CA PRO A 226 11.36 24.04 13.38
C PRO A 226 10.40 23.23 12.51
N LEU A 227 10.94 22.17 11.91
CA LEU A 227 10.15 21.12 11.26
C LEU A 227 10.10 19.93 12.20
N ILE A 228 8.89 19.45 12.47
CA ILE A 228 8.65 18.32 13.38
C ILE A 228 7.79 17.28 12.69
N VAL A 229 8.29 16.06 12.66
CA VAL A 229 7.59 14.83 12.29
C VAL A 229 7.72 13.88 13.49
N ASP A 230 6.63 13.72 14.23
CA ASP A 230 6.57 12.86 15.41
C ASP A 230 6.88 11.41 15.02
N ARG A 231 7.65 10.71 15.86
CA ARG A 231 7.91 9.28 15.70
C ARG A 231 6.65 8.42 15.97
N GLU A 232 5.61 9.00 16.59
CA GLU A 232 4.33 8.37 16.93
C GLU A 232 4.49 7.09 17.77
N GLY A 233 5.42 7.13 18.73
CA GLY A 233 5.80 5.95 19.51
C GLY A 233 6.39 4.81 18.68
N GLY A 234 6.93 5.10 17.49
CA GLY A 234 7.47 4.15 16.53
C GLY A 234 6.54 3.86 15.34
N THR A 235 5.24 4.20 15.44
CA THR A 235 4.24 3.89 14.41
C THR A 235 4.57 4.53 13.07
N PHE A 236 5.17 5.72 13.06
CA PHE A 236 5.63 6.38 11.83
C PHE A 236 6.69 5.53 11.10
N PHE A 237 7.67 5.02 11.85
CA PHE A 237 8.73 4.19 11.30
C PHE A 237 8.20 2.83 10.81
N GLU A 238 7.34 2.19 11.61
CA GLU A 238 6.67 0.93 11.27
C GLU A 238 5.89 1.03 9.97
N ARG A 239 5.17 2.15 9.79
CA ARG A 239 4.39 2.45 8.60
C ARG A 239 5.28 2.59 7.36
N ASN A 240 6.39 3.33 7.46
CA ASN A 240 7.34 3.48 6.36
C ASN A 240 8.03 2.15 5.99
N TRP A 241 8.41 1.34 6.97
CA TRP A 241 8.94 -0.01 6.73
C TRP A 241 7.92 -0.94 6.06
N THR A 242 6.68 -0.95 6.57
CA THR A 242 5.58 -1.75 6.00
C THR A 242 5.32 -1.35 4.55
N ARG A 243 5.33 -0.04 4.27
CA ARG A 243 5.21 0.49 2.90
C ARG A 243 6.39 0.05 2.01
N PHE A 244 7.62 0.09 2.52
CA PHE A 244 8.78 -0.40 1.79
C PHE A 244 8.65 -1.90 1.47
N LEU A 245 8.26 -2.73 2.44
CA LEU A 245 8.11 -4.18 2.25
C LEU A 245 7.01 -4.55 1.25
N SER A 246 6.01 -3.69 1.07
CA SER A 246 4.97 -3.86 0.03
C SER A 246 5.53 -3.78 -1.39
N SER A 247 6.55 -2.94 -1.63
CA SER A 247 7.22 -2.80 -2.93
C SER A 247 8.73 -2.52 -2.73
N PRO A 248 9.51 -3.53 -2.30
CA PRO A 248 10.87 -3.31 -1.84
C PRO A 248 11.83 -3.10 -3.02
N SER A 249 12.72 -2.13 -2.88
CA SER A 249 13.95 -2.08 -3.67
C SER A 249 15.02 -3.00 -3.06
N ARG A 250 16.12 -3.22 -3.78
CA ARG A 250 17.20 -4.14 -3.33
C ARG A 250 18.03 -3.56 -2.18
N ILE A 251 17.98 -2.25 -1.99
CA ILE A 251 18.79 -1.51 -1.01
C ILE A 251 17.84 -0.57 -0.27
N VAL A 252 17.93 -0.57 1.06
CA VAL A 252 17.26 0.39 1.93
C VAL A 252 18.32 1.08 2.79
N ALA A 253 18.27 2.40 2.82
CA ALA A 253 19.05 3.26 3.69
C ALA A 253 18.18 3.68 4.88
N VAL A 254 18.76 3.55 6.07
CA VAL A 254 18.14 4.05 7.31
C VAL A 254 18.73 5.44 7.58
N GLU A 255 17.87 6.45 7.46
CA GLU A 255 18.20 7.86 7.59
C GLU A 255 17.67 8.36 8.95
N THR A 256 18.47 8.41 10.01
CA THR A 256 19.94 8.17 10.05
C THR A 256 20.36 7.28 11.20
N TRP A 257 21.65 6.92 11.25
CA TRP A 257 22.20 6.24 12.42
C TRP A 257 22.20 7.18 13.65
N ASN A 258 22.82 8.36 13.55
CA ASN A 258 23.12 9.20 14.71
C ASN A 258 23.12 10.72 14.44
N GLU A 259 22.27 11.22 13.54
CA GLU A 259 22.08 12.66 13.34
C GLU A 259 21.17 13.25 14.44
N PHE A 260 21.74 13.36 15.64
CA PHE A 260 21.06 13.76 16.87
C PHE A 260 20.54 15.21 16.86
N HIS A 261 21.11 16.10 16.03
CA HIS A 261 20.62 17.48 15.88
C HIS A 261 19.21 17.51 15.29
N GLU A 262 18.93 16.60 14.34
CA GLU A 262 17.67 16.51 13.62
C GLU A 262 16.75 15.40 14.16
N ALA A 263 17.13 14.75 15.26
CA ALA A 263 16.36 13.67 15.90
C ALA A 263 15.92 12.56 14.92
N THR A 264 16.78 12.26 13.94
CA THR A 264 16.53 11.21 12.94
C THR A 264 17.23 9.89 13.30
N ASP A 265 17.92 9.84 14.43
CA ASP A 265 18.75 8.73 14.85
C ASP A 265 17.92 7.46 15.17
N VAL A 266 18.41 6.32 14.66
CA VAL A 266 18.00 4.98 15.12
C VAL A 266 18.97 4.39 16.13
N ALA A 267 20.15 4.99 16.31
CA ALA A 267 21.11 4.59 17.33
C ALA A 267 20.51 4.69 18.72
N ALA A 268 21.18 4.08 19.70
CA ALA A 268 20.73 4.21 21.06
C ALA A 268 20.76 5.68 21.50
N SER A 269 19.70 6.16 22.15
CA SER A 269 19.59 7.53 22.67
C SER A 269 19.08 7.54 24.12
N LYS A 270 19.15 8.68 24.79
CA LYS A 270 18.55 8.85 26.13
C LYS A 270 17.03 8.78 26.09
N GLU A 271 16.45 9.29 25.00
CA GLU A 271 15.02 9.45 24.78
C GLU A 271 14.36 8.11 24.50
N TYR A 272 15.02 7.25 23.71
CA TYR A 272 14.40 6.04 23.17
C TYR A 272 15.13 4.74 23.54
N GLY A 273 16.27 4.83 24.23
CA GLY A 273 17.09 3.65 24.53
C GLY A 273 17.45 2.92 23.23
N ARG A 274 17.21 1.62 23.17
CA ARG A 274 17.50 0.79 21.97
C ARG A 274 16.28 0.53 21.07
N ALA A 275 15.14 1.18 21.33
CA ALA A 275 13.87 0.82 20.67
C ALA A 275 13.97 0.82 19.13
N TYR A 276 14.68 1.78 18.53
CA TYR A 276 14.81 1.89 17.08
C TYR A 276 15.87 0.95 16.47
N ILE A 277 16.84 0.47 17.25
CA ILE A 277 17.74 -0.63 16.85
C ILE A 277 16.92 -1.91 16.69
N ASP A 278 16.14 -2.25 17.72
CA ASP A 278 15.30 -3.47 17.74
C ASP A 278 14.22 -3.42 16.65
N LEU A 279 13.63 -2.23 16.44
CA LEU A 279 12.64 -2.01 15.38
C LEU A 279 13.25 -2.14 13.99
N THR A 280 14.44 -1.59 13.77
CA THR A 280 15.20 -1.78 12.52
C THR A 280 15.47 -3.26 12.27
N ARG A 281 15.93 -4.01 13.30
CA ARG A 281 16.18 -5.45 13.19
C ARG A 281 14.95 -6.22 12.74
N LYS A 282 13.80 -6.01 13.39
CA LYS A 282 12.51 -6.63 13.04
C LYS A 282 12.22 -6.50 11.55
N TYR A 283 12.31 -5.29 11.00
CA TYR A 283 11.97 -5.07 9.60
C TYR A 283 13.05 -5.47 8.60
N VAL A 284 14.33 -5.39 8.96
CA VAL A 284 15.41 -5.93 8.12
C VAL A 284 15.29 -7.47 8.02
N ASP A 285 14.87 -8.17 9.08
CA ASP A 285 14.58 -9.61 9.01
C ASP A 285 13.42 -9.92 8.07
N MET A 286 12.33 -9.16 8.17
CA MET A 286 11.19 -9.28 7.25
C MET A 286 11.62 -9.01 5.80
N PHE A 287 12.44 -7.98 5.56
CA PHE A 287 12.98 -7.65 4.24
C PHE A 287 13.82 -8.80 3.67
N ARG A 288 14.75 -9.34 4.45
CA ARG A 288 15.61 -10.46 4.04
C ARG A 288 14.82 -11.73 3.75
N ALA A 289 13.75 -11.96 4.50
CA ALA A 289 12.82 -13.08 4.33
C ALA A 289 11.83 -12.87 3.16
N GLY A 290 11.78 -11.68 2.56
CA GLY A 290 10.82 -11.36 1.50
C GLY A 290 9.38 -11.28 1.99
N VAL A 291 9.17 -11.04 3.29
CA VAL A 291 7.84 -10.91 3.89
C VAL A 291 7.18 -9.64 3.38
N ARG A 292 5.98 -9.79 2.82
CA ARG A 292 5.10 -8.67 2.48
C ARG A 292 3.95 -8.64 3.49
N PRO A 293 3.98 -7.70 4.46
CA PRO A 293 2.90 -7.61 5.44
C PRO A 293 1.58 -7.28 4.75
N SER A 294 0.48 -7.84 5.26
CA SER A 294 -0.86 -7.43 4.83
C SER A 294 -1.06 -5.94 5.11
N PRO A 295 -1.84 -5.22 4.28
CA PRO A 295 -2.20 -3.84 4.57
C PRO A 295 -2.78 -3.68 5.98
N PRO A 296 -2.43 -2.60 6.69
CA PRO A 296 -2.92 -2.39 8.05
C PRO A 296 -4.45 -2.22 8.04
N ARG A 297 -5.12 -2.86 9.00
CA ARG A 297 -6.54 -2.57 9.26
C ARG A 297 -6.68 -1.33 10.13
N GLY A 298 -7.72 -0.54 9.89
CA GLY A 298 -7.97 0.71 10.59
C GLY A 298 -9.38 1.27 10.31
N PRO A 299 -9.62 2.56 10.61
CA PRO A 299 -10.96 3.15 10.57
C PRO A 299 -11.66 3.05 9.20
N TYR A 300 -10.88 3.03 8.11
CA TYR A 300 -11.38 3.03 6.73
C TYR A 300 -11.21 1.68 6.01
N SER A 301 -10.93 0.59 6.75
CA SER A 301 -10.82 -0.74 6.14
C SER A 301 -12.14 -1.28 5.62
N ASP A 302 -13.23 -0.97 6.30
CA ASP A 302 -14.54 -1.58 6.05
C ASP A 302 -15.53 -0.57 5.44
N VAL A 303 -15.04 0.48 4.78
CA VAL A 303 -15.86 1.52 4.11
C VAL A 303 -15.77 1.42 2.59
N LYS A 304 -16.83 1.84 1.90
CA LYS A 304 -16.85 1.88 0.42
C LYS A 304 -16.01 3.02 -0.15
N PHE A 305 -15.99 4.16 0.51
CA PHE A 305 -15.34 5.36 0.01
C PHE A 305 -14.75 6.21 1.12
N VAL A 306 -13.78 7.04 0.75
CA VAL A 306 -13.22 8.13 1.57
C VAL A 306 -13.46 9.45 0.86
N THR A 307 -13.62 10.54 1.61
CA THR A 307 -13.94 11.85 1.03
C THR A 307 -13.18 13.02 1.65
N ALA A 308 -12.96 14.04 0.83
CA ALA A 308 -12.52 15.36 1.26
C ALA A 308 -13.57 16.37 0.78
N SER A 309 -14.24 17.04 1.72
CA SER A 309 -15.11 18.20 1.43
C SER A 309 -14.28 19.46 1.65
N LEU A 310 -14.05 20.19 0.56
CA LEU A 310 -13.08 21.27 0.50
C LEU A 310 -13.77 22.60 0.81
N GLN A 311 -13.25 23.31 1.81
CA GLN A 311 -13.78 24.58 2.29
C GLN A 311 -12.65 25.37 2.99
N ALA A 312 -12.95 26.43 3.76
CA ALA A 312 -11.94 27.15 4.54
C ALA A 312 -11.13 26.24 5.49
N THR A 313 -11.79 25.28 6.12
CA THR A 313 -11.19 24.18 6.89
C THR A 313 -11.80 22.87 6.41
N ASN A 314 -11.03 22.04 5.69
CA ASN A 314 -11.57 20.83 5.06
C ASN A 314 -12.26 19.91 6.08
N VAL A 315 -13.28 19.20 5.62
CA VAL A 315 -13.85 18.04 6.33
C VAL A 315 -13.36 16.79 5.62
N GLU A 316 -12.48 16.05 6.29
CA GLU A 316 -11.72 14.95 5.71
C GLU A 316 -12.11 13.64 6.39
N GLU A 317 -12.51 12.64 5.59
CA GLU A 317 -12.93 11.32 6.01
C GLU A 317 -12.09 10.29 5.27
N GLY A 318 -10.84 10.10 5.72
CA GLY A 318 -9.87 9.15 5.16
C GLY A 318 -9.22 9.60 3.85
N LEU A 319 -9.45 10.85 3.45
CA LEU A 319 -8.84 11.51 2.31
C LEU A 319 -8.45 12.94 2.71
N ASP A 320 -7.16 13.18 2.81
CA ASP A 320 -6.61 14.49 3.18
C ASP A 320 -6.30 15.29 1.92
N GLN A 321 -6.65 16.57 1.88
CA GLN A 321 -6.05 17.54 0.97
C GLN A 321 -5.06 18.39 1.74
N PHE A 322 -3.85 18.52 1.22
CA PHE A 322 -2.79 19.29 1.87
C PHE A 322 -2.09 20.21 0.89
N GLU A 323 -1.48 21.26 1.44
CA GLU A 323 -0.74 22.27 0.68
C GLU A 323 0.72 21.83 0.55
N PHE A 324 1.23 21.77 -0.69
CA PHE A 324 2.64 21.44 -0.92
C PHE A 324 3.14 22.09 -2.20
N ALA A 325 4.19 22.92 -2.10
CA ALA A 325 4.92 23.52 -3.21
C ALA A 325 4.03 24.03 -4.36
N ASP A 326 3.95 23.28 -5.46
CA ASP A 326 3.24 23.61 -6.70
C ASP A 326 1.73 23.31 -6.67
N GLY A 327 1.22 22.78 -5.56
CA GLY A 327 -0.19 22.45 -5.34
C GLY A 327 -0.88 23.26 -4.26
N ALA A 328 -0.51 24.54 -4.13
CA ALA A 328 -1.17 25.47 -3.23
C ALA A 328 -2.62 25.73 -3.66
N THR A 329 -3.52 25.89 -2.68
CA THR A 329 -4.94 26.21 -2.88
C THR A 329 -5.38 27.38 -2.01
N LEU A 330 -6.49 28.02 -2.40
CA LEU A 330 -7.13 29.08 -1.63
C LEU A 330 -8.59 28.72 -1.38
N ALA A 331 -9.06 28.91 -0.15
CA ALA A 331 -10.47 28.77 0.18
C ALA A 331 -11.29 29.89 -0.48
N THR A 332 -12.46 29.54 -1.01
CA THR A 332 -13.36 30.50 -1.67
C THR A 332 -14.81 30.02 -1.64
N HIS A 333 -15.73 30.89 -2.09
CA HIS A 333 -17.16 30.63 -2.16
C HIS A 333 -17.67 30.95 -3.56
N VAL A 334 -18.22 29.95 -4.28
CA VAL A 334 -18.66 30.10 -5.67
C VAL A 334 -20.02 29.43 -5.87
N ALA A 335 -20.94 30.16 -6.50
CA ALA A 335 -22.28 29.68 -6.84
C ALA A 335 -23.00 29.00 -5.65
N GLY A 336 -22.89 29.60 -4.46
CA GLY A 336 -23.55 29.11 -3.24
C GLY A 336 -22.87 27.93 -2.54
N SER A 337 -21.63 27.57 -2.89
CA SER A 337 -20.87 26.49 -2.25
C SER A 337 -19.47 26.95 -1.84
N ASP A 338 -19.05 26.58 -0.63
CA ASP A 338 -17.65 26.68 -0.23
C ASP A 338 -16.82 25.65 -1.02
N CYS A 339 -15.61 26.05 -1.38
CA CYS A 339 -14.69 25.25 -2.17
C CYS A 339 -13.25 25.71 -1.99
N ARG A 340 -12.32 24.98 -2.61
CA ARG A 340 -10.94 25.45 -2.79
C ARG A 340 -10.65 25.65 -4.28
N VAL A 341 -9.92 26.72 -4.59
CA VAL A 341 -9.43 27.01 -5.94
C VAL A 341 -7.95 26.68 -6.03
N ALA A 342 -7.54 26.01 -7.12
CA ALA A 342 -6.13 25.75 -7.36
C ALA A 342 -5.39 27.08 -7.63
N ALA A 343 -4.34 27.36 -6.86
CA ALA A 343 -3.55 28.58 -6.99
C ALA A 343 -2.57 28.47 -8.18
N PRO A 344 -2.20 29.60 -8.81
CA PRO A 344 -1.13 29.61 -9.81
C PRO A 344 0.20 29.17 -9.21
N ASN A 345 0.98 28.37 -9.94
CA ASN A 345 2.37 28.07 -9.60
C ASN A 345 3.35 28.79 -10.56
N PRO A 346 4.61 29.07 -10.15
CA PRO A 346 5.58 29.80 -10.97
C PRO A 346 6.00 29.10 -12.27
N THR A 347 5.80 27.79 -12.37
CA THR A 347 6.25 26.94 -13.48
C THR A 347 5.18 26.68 -14.55
N GLY A 348 3.94 27.14 -14.32
CA GLY A 348 2.78 26.81 -15.15
C GLY A 348 2.10 25.50 -14.73
N GLY A 349 0.79 25.40 -15.00
CA GLY A 349 -0.08 24.34 -14.47
C GLY A 349 -0.56 24.63 -13.04
N ARG A 350 -1.52 23.84 -12.53
CA ARG A 350 -1.99 23.92 -11.15
C ARG A 350 -2.30 22.53 -10.62
N TYR A 351 -1.97 22.29 -9.35
CA TYR A 351 -2.18 20.99 -8.72
C TYR A 351 -3.02 21.11 -7.45
N ILE A 352 -3.74 20.05 -7.12
CA ILE A 352 -4.36 19.86 -5.79
C ILE A 352 -4.00 18.45 -5.34
N TYR A 353 -3.24 18.33 -4.26
CA TYR A 353 -2.71 17.06 -3.77
C TYR A 353 -3.63 16.40 -2.76
N PHE A 354 -3.72 15.08 -2.85
CA PHE A 354 -4.51 14.27 -1.94
C PHE A 354 -3.71 13.08 -1.42
N ARG A 355 -3.96 12.71 -0.16
CA ARG A 355 -3.40 11.52 0.48
C ARG A 355 -4.53 10.68 1.06
N ILE A 356 -4.47 9.38 0.83
CA ILE A 356 -5.48 8.43 1.29
C ILE A 356 -4.97 7.73 2.55
N ASP A 357 -5.86 7.54 3.53
CA ASP A 357 -5.54 6.78 4.74
C ASP A 357 -5.12 5.34 4.39
N ASP A 358 -4.04 4.86 5.00
CA ASP A 358 -3.46 3.55 4.69
C ASP A 358 -4.44 2.40 4.94
N SER A 359 -5.36 2.53 5.91
CA SER A 359 -6.36 1.51 6.18
C SER A 359 -7.42 1.40 5.09
N PHE A 360 -7.52 2.40 4.20
CA PHE A 360 -8.36 2.31 3.01
C PHE A 360 -7.74 1.47 1.88
N LYS A 361 -6.45 1.12 1.97
CA LYS A 361 -5.74 0.37 0.94
C LYS A 361 -5.86 -1.14 1.24
N TRP A 362 -6.27 -1.95 0.26
CA TRP A 362 -6.49 -3.41 0.47
C TRP A 362 -5.59 -4.31 -0.37
N SER A 363 -4.84 -3.74 -1.31
CA SER A 363 -3.98 -4.48 -2.25
C SER A 363 -2.84 -3.59 -2.70
N LEU A 364 -1.72 -4.20 -3.11
CA LEU A 364 -0.56 -3.52 -3.72
C LEU A 364 -0.89 -2.82 -5.03
N SER A 365 -1.98 -3.26 -5.67
CA SER A 365 -2.49 -2.69 -6.91
C SER A 365 -4.01 -2.75 -6.85
N MET A 366 -4.63 -1.58 -6.95
CA MET A 366 -6.07 -1.39 -6.75
C MET A 366 -6.72 -0.86 -8.02
N LYS A 367 -8.02 -1.17 -8.16
CA LYS A 367 -8.91 -0.48 -9.09
C LYS A 367 -9.87 0.37 -8.28
N LEU A 368 -9.90 1.66 -8.58
CA LEU A 368 -10.65 2.66 -7.84
C LEU A 368 -11.39 3.58 -8.79
N GLU A 369 -12.46 4.19 -8.29
CA GLU A 369 -13.10 5.32 -8.95
C GLU A 369 -12.86 6.59 -8.14
N VAL A 370 -12.69 7.73 -8.80
CA VAL A 370 -12.60 9.04 -8.13
C VAL A 370 -13.65 9.96 -8.71
N ASP A 371 -14.57 10.42 -7.85
CA ASP A 371 -15.51 11.49 -8.16
C ASP A 371 -14.92 12.83 -7.73
N VAL A 372 -14.93 13.80 -8.65
CA VAL A 372 -14.50 15.18 -8.41
C VAL A 372 -15.69 16.09 -8.70
N GLU A 373 -16.19 16.77 -7.68
CA GLU A 373 -17.19 17.84 -7.82
C GLU A 373 -16.48 19.18 -7.99
N TYR A 374 -16.55 19.73 -9.22
CA TYR A 374 -15.85 20.94 -9.63
C TYR A 374 -16.80 21.98 -10.22
N PHE A 375 -16.41 23.24 -10.14
CA PHE A 375 -17.08 24.34 -10.82
C PHE A 375 -16.40 24.56 -12.18
N ASP A 376 -17.16 24.47 -13.26
CA ASP A 376 -16.66 24.65 -14.64
C ASP A 376 -16.43 26.15 -14.93
N SER A 377 -15.41 26.73 -14.29
CA SER A 377 -15.15 28.18 -14.25
C SER A 377 -14.65 28.77 -15.57
N ALA A 378 -13.79 28.06 -16.29
CA ALA A 378 -13.10 28.56 -17.48
C ALA A 378 -12.79 27.40 -18.43
N ALA A 379 -12.56 27.72 -19.70
CA ALA A 379 -12.11 26.73 -20.66
C ALA A 379 -10.74 26.16 -20.26
N GLY A 380 -10.52 24.88 -20.55
CA GLY A 380 -9.28 24.20 -20.18
C GLY A 380 -9.49 22.70 -20.04
N THR A 381 -8.60 22.04 -19.30
CA THR A 381 -8.73 20.62 -18.99
C THR A 381 -8.24 20.30 -17.58
N PHE A 382 -8.65 19.15 -17.06
CA PHE A 382 -7.99 18.53 -15.92
C PHE A 382 -8.04 17.01 -16.02
N ALA A 383 -7.07 16.36 -15.38
CA ALA A 383 -7.00 14.92 -15.22
C ALA A 383 -6.42 14.58 -13.84
N ILE A 384 -6.35 13.29 -13.52
CA ILE A 384 -5.69 12.81 -12.30
C ILE A 384 -4.31 12.27 -12.68
N ASP A 385 -3.26 12.76 -12.03
CA ASP A 385 -2.01 12.00 -11.91
C ASP A 385 -2.09 11.23 -10.59
N PHE A 386 -1.66 9.97 -10.57
CA PHE A 386 -1.75 9.13 -9.39
C PHE A 386 -0.53 8.22 -9.23
N ASP A 387 -0.22 7.84 -7.98
CA ASP A 387 0.76 6.81 -7.67
C ASP A 387 0.24 5.45 -8.13
N GLY A 388 0.68 5.08 -9.33
CA GLY A 388 0.19 3.93 -10.09
C GLY A 388 1.31 2.99 -10.53
N SER A 389 0.92 1.85 -11.10
CA SER A 389 1.82 0.77 -11.47
C SER A 389 2.50 0.95 -12.84
N ASP A 390 2.30 2.05 -13.55
CA ASP A 390 2.92 2.28 -14.86
C ASP A 390 4.39 2.70 -14.70
N THR A 391 5.32 1.76 -14.86
CA THR A 391 6.75 2.03 -14.72
C THR A 391 7.31 2.99 -15.78
N ASN A 392 6.57 3.27 -16.87
CA ASN A 392 6.97 4.24 -17.88
C ASN A 392 6.59 5.69 -17.50
N ALA A 393 5.65 5.85 -16.57
CA ALA A 393 5.31 7.17 -16.06
C ALA A 393 6.43 7.70 -15.13
N PRO A 394 6.53 9.03 -14.94
CA PRO A 394 7.60 9.65 -14.18
C PRO A 394 7.80 9.02 -12.80
N PHE A 395 9.09 8.89 -12.41
CA PHE A 395 9.51 8.29 -11.14
C PHE A 395 8.91 6.90 -10.89
N ASN A 396 8.95 6.05 -11.93
CA ASN A 396 8.52 4.65 -11.87
C ASN A 396 7.05 4.51 -11.45
N GLY A 397 6.18 5.33 -12.05
CA GLY A 397 4.73 5.26 -11.85
C GLY A 397 4.15 6.23 -10.83
N ALA A 398 4.97 7.01 -10.13
CA ALA A 398 4.49 7.95 -9.12
C ALA A 398 3.47 8.96 -9.69
N TYR A 399 3.58 9.33 -10.97
CA TYR A 399 2.64 10.22 -11.66
C TYR A 399 2.00 9.53 -12.85
N THR A 400 1.39 8.36 -12.64
CA THR A 400 0.61 7.66 -13.66
C THR A 400 -0.58 8.54 -14.03
N ARG A 401 -0.75 8.86 -15.31
CA ARG A 401 -1.86 9.70 -15.79
C ARG A 401 -3.14 8.86 -15.91
N SER A 402 -4.27 9.39 -15.44
CA SER A 402 -5.58 8.77 -15.66
C SER A 402 -5.93 8.73 -17.15
N PRO A 403 -6.58 7.65 -17.65
CA PRO A 403 -6.93 7.55 -19.06
C PRO A 403 -7.98 8.59 -19.50
N THR A 404 -8.76 9.10 -18.54
CA THR A 404 -9.74 10.16 -18.77
C THR A 404 -9.11 11.53 -18.52
N THR A 405 -9.31 12.45 -19.47
CA THR A 405 -9.08 13.89 -19.29
C THR A 405 -10.41 14.60 -19.50
N ILE A 406 -10.79 15.48 -18.57
CA ILE A 406 -12.03 16.23 -18.63
C ILE A 406 -11.78 17.56 -19.32
N SER A 407 -12.59 17.88 -20.33
CA SER A 407 -12.62 19.20 -20.96
C SER A 407 -13.56 20.13 -20.21
N LEU A 408 -13.03 21.30 -19.84
CA LEU A 408 -13.77 22.38 -19.20
C LEU A 408 -14.28 23.32 -20.28
N THR A 409 -15.55 23.72 -20.17
CA THR A 409 -16.22 24.58 -21.15
C THR A 409 -16.40 26.01 -20.65
N GLY A 410 -16.20 26.25 -19.35
CA GLY A 410 -16.51 27.54 -18.72
C GLY A 410 -18.00 27.77 -18.53
N SER A 411 -18.80 26.70 -18.38
CA SER A 411 -20.26 26.77 -18.29
C SER A 411 -20.80 27.43 -17.01
N GLN A 412 -19.95 27.75 -16.04
CA GLN A 412 -20.35 28.36 -14.75
C GLN A 412 -21.34 27.50 -13.96
N THR A 413 -21.20 26.17 -14.04
CA THR A 413 -22.06 25.21 -13.31
C THR A 413 -21.22 24.22 -12.54
N TRP A 414 -21.76 23.75 -11.41
CA TRP A 414 -21.20 22.63 -10.66
C TRP A 414 -21.43 21.32 -11.44
N ARG A 415 -20.37 20.54 -11.59
CA ARG A 415 -20.37 19.26 -12.31
C ARG A 415 -19.61 18.20 -11.51
N THR A 416 -19.91 16.94 -11.80
CA THR A 416 -19.17 15.79 -11.26
C THR A 416 -18.46 15.09 -12.41
N ALA A 417 -17.14 14.94 -12.29
CA ALA A 417 -16.35 14.07 -13.16
C ALA A 417 -16.01 12.78 -12.42
N ARG A 418 -16.08 11.65 -13.11
CA ARG A 418 -15.65 10.34 -12.60
C ARG A 418 -14.43 9.84 -13.36
N PHE A 419 -13.41 9.43 -12.61
CA PHE A 419 -12.18 8.84 -13.13
C PHE A 419 -12.07 7.39 -12.70
N ASN A 420 -11.70 6.51 -13.63
CA ASN A 420 -11.37 5.11 -13.32
C ASN A 420 -9.85 4.99 -13.23
N LEU A 421 -9.35 4.65 -12.05
CA LEU A 421 -7.94 4.44 -11.79
C LEU A 421 -7.67 2.94 -11.76
N SER A 422 -6.86 2.45 -12.69
CA SER A 422 -6.39 1.07 -12.71
C SER A 422 -4.93 1.03 -12.30
N GLY A 423 -4.58 0.07 -11.43
CA GLY A 423 -3.19 -0.11 -11.01
C GLY A 423 -2.75 0.91 -9.96
N ALA A 424 -3.68 1.49 -9.20
CA ALA A 424 -3.35 2.43 -8.13
C ALA A 424 -2.58 1.71 -7.02
N ARG A 425 -1.35 2.15 -6.76
CA ARG A 425 -0.50 1.65 -5.66
C ARG A 425 -0.75 2.45 -4.39
N PHE A 426 -0.83 3.78 -4.52
CA PHE A 426 -1.04 4.70 -3.40
C PHE A 426 -0.08 4.43 -2.25
N MET A 427 1.22 4.51 -2.55
CA MET A 427 2.32 4.30 -1.61
C MET A 427 2.97 5.63 -1.22
N ASN A 428 2.24 6.74 -1.38
CA ASN A 428 2.70 8.08 -1.05
C ASN A 428 3.92 8.52 -1.88
N SER A 429 3.99 8.10 -3.14
CA SER A 429 5.17 8.33 -4.00
C SER A 429 5.19 9.69 -4.69
N GLU A 430 4.08 10.45 -4.68
CA GLU A 430 4.06 11.81 -5.24
C GLU A 430 4.65 12.85 -4.27
N ASN A 431 4.78 14.08 -4.76
CA ASN A 431 5.18 15.25 -3.99
C ASN A 431 4.43 15.36 -2.66
N GLY A 432 5.18 15.69 -1.59
CA GLY A 432 4.64 15.80 -0.23
C GLY A 432 4.07 14.51 0.35
N GLY A 433 4.28 13.36 -0.30
CA GLY A 433 3.71 12.09 0.12
C GLY A 433 2.25 11.89 -0.31
N ALA A 434 1.83 12.56 -1.40
CA ALA A 434 0.51 12.37 -1.99
C ALA A 434 0.36 11.00 -2.64
N ASP A 435 -0.88 10.53 -2.71
CA ASP A 435 -1.28 9.34 -3.45
C ASP A 435 -1.81 9.69 -4.85
N PHE A 436 -2.38 10.88 -5.01
CA PHE A 436 -2.74 11.44 -6.31
C PHE A 436 -2.86 12.96 -6.26
N ARG A 437 -2.91 13.58 -7.43
CA ARG A 437 -3.22 15.00 -7.59
C ARG A 437 -4.19 15.26 -8.74
N LEU A 438 -4.97 16.33 -8.60
CA LEU A 438 -5.69 16.92 -9.73
C LEU A 438 -4.70 17.78 -10.50
N ALA A 439 -4.42 17.42 -11.75
CA ALA A 439 -3.52 18.15 -12.63
C ALA A 439 -4.34 19.00 -13.60
N VAL A 440 -4.32 20.31 -13.37
CA VAL A 440 -5.22 21.29 -13.98
C VAL A 440 -4.47 22.14 -14.99
N SER A 441 -5.07 22.30 -16.17
CA SER A 441 -4.64 23.20 -17.23
C SER A 441 -5.79 24.16 -17.56
N ALA A 442 -6.05 25.10 -16.64
CA ALA A 442 -7.09 26.12 -16.73
C ALA A 442 -6.78 27.33 -15.81
N ASP A 443 -7.30 28.50 -16.16
CA ASP A 443 -7.05 29.76 -15.43
C ASP A 443 -7.85 29.91 -14.12
N ALA A 444 -8.88 29.10 -13.91
CA ALA A 444 -9.59 28.97 -12.64
C ALA A 444 -10.20 27.56 -12.55
N PHE A 445 -10.05 26.91 -11.41
CA PHE A 445 -10.59 25.58 -11.17
C PHE A 445 -10.92 25.42 -9.69
N CYS A 446 -12.22 25.37 -9.38
CA CYS A 446 -12.70 25.22 -8.01
C CYS A 446 -13.21 23.80 -7.80
N VAL A 447 -12.84 23.19 -6.67
CA VAL A 447 -13.28 21.85 -6.27
C VAL A 447 -13.90 21.96 -4.89
N ARG A 448 -15.09 21.40 -4.72
CA ARG A 448 -15.78 21.37 -3.42
C ARG A 448 -15.77 20.00 -2.77
N ARG A 449 -15.63 18.92 -3.56
CA ARG A 449 -15.59 17.56 -3.02
C ARG A 449 -14.78 16.63 -3.90
N VAL A 450 -13.98 15.78 -3.26
CA VAL A 450 -13.36 14.61 -3.88
C VAL A 450 -13.79 13.36 -3.10
N LYS A 451 -14.11 12.29 -3.81
CA LYS A 451 -14.52 11.00 -3.24
C LYS A 451 -13.80 9.88 -3.96
N VAL A 452 -13.05 9.06 -3.23
CA VAL A 452 -12.37 7.87 -3.76
C VAL A 452 -13.19 6.64 -3.37
N ILE A 453 -13.55 5.80 -4.34
CA ILE A 453 -14.56 4.75 -4.23
C ILE A 453 -13.96 3.39 -4.57
N ARG A 454 -14.23 2.39 -3.72
CA ARG A 454 -14.02 0.98 -4.04
C ARG A 454 -15.24 0.44 -4.79
N PRO A 455 -15.14 0.16 -6.09
CA PRO A 455 -16.32 -0.19 -6.90
C PRO A 455 -17.01 -1.47 -6.41
N GLY A 456 -16.25 -2.51 -6.03
CA GLY A 456 -16.80 -3.80 -5.61
C GLY A 456 -17.16 -3.93 -4.13
N VAL A 457 -17.21 -2.82 -3.39
CA VAL A 457 -17.67 -2.79 -2.00
C VAL A 457 -19.13 -2.33 -1.94
N PRO A 458 -20.02 -3.04 -1.23
CA PRO A 458 -21.42 -2.65 -1.04
C PRO A 458 -21.59 -1.26 -0.42
N ASP A 459 -22.68 -0.57 -0.76
CA ASP A 459 -22.96 0.80 -0.27
C ASP A 459 -23.14 0.86 1.25
N GLU A 460 -23.57 -0.24 1.86
CA GLU A 460 -23.74 -0.33 3.31
C GLU A 460 -22.42 -0.25 4.09
N ALA A 461 -21.28 -0.55 3.47
CA ALA A 461 -19.99 -0.66 4.15
C ALA A 461 -19.62 0.63 4.91
N GLY A 462 -19.46 0.52 6.23
CA GLY A 462 -19.15 1.63 7.12
C GLY A 462 -20.31 2.55 7.47
N GLN A 463 -21.49 2.35 6.87
CA GLN A 463 -22.66 3.18 7.12
C GLN A 463 -23.35 2.80 8.42
N MET A 464 -23.98 3.78 9.07
CA MET A 464 -24.91 3.54 10.17
C MET A 464 -26.30 3.27 9.59
N ILE A 465 -26.86 2.10 9.88
CA ILE A 465 -28.18 1.66 9.39
C ILE A 465 -28.98 0.97 10.49
N ASN A 466 -30.31 0.97 10.37
CA ASN A 466 -31.17 0.15 11.23
C ASN A 466 -31.14 -1.31 10.76
N GLY A 467 -30.55 -2.19 11.56
CA GLY A 467 -30.31 -3.55 11.14
C GLY A 467 -29.52 -4.43 12.12
N CYS A 468 -29.18 -5.62 11.66
CA CYS A 468 -28.30 -6.55 12.35
C CYS A 468 -27.39 -7.26 11.35
N GLN A 469 -26.16 -7.56 11.75
CA GLN A 469 -25.20 -8.29 10.92
C GLN A 469 -24.59 -9.47 11.67
N ASP A 470 -24.09 -10.44 10.93
CA ASP A 470 -23.26 -11.54 11.44
C ASP A 470 -22.11 -11.81 10.46
N THR A 471 -20.94 -12.14 11.01
CA THR A 471 -19.73 -12.50 10.23
C THR A 471 -19.33 -13.96 10.45
N PHE A 472 -20.05 -14.69 11.30
CA PHE A 472 -19.81 -16.11 11.60
C PHE A 472 -18.37 -16.41 12.06
N THR A 473 -17.68 -15.40 12.57
CA THR A 473 -16.34 -15.49 13.19
C THR A 473 -16.38 -16.07 14.61
N THR A 474 -17.56 -16.13 15.20
CA THR A 474 -17.83 -16.67 16.53
C THR A 474 -18.83 -17.82 16.46
N VAL A 475 -19.07 -18.46 17.60
CA VAL A 475 -20.13 -19.47 17.72
C VAL A 475 -21.48 -18.82 17.39
N LEU A 476 -22.29 -19.53 16.60
CA LEU A 476 -23.64 -19.13 16.20
C LEU A 476 -24.47 -18.71 17.43
N SER A 477 -24.99 -17.49 17.40
CA SER A 477 -25.83 -16.99 18.50
C SER A 477 -27.12 -17.80 18.63
N THR A 478 -27.71 -17.82 19.83
CA THR A 478 -28.98 -18.52 20.09
C THR A 478 -30.18 -17.92 19.34
N ASN A 479 -30.02 -16.72 18.75
CA ASN A 479 -31.05 -16.10 17.93
C ASN A 479 -31.14 -16.74 16.54
N TRP A 480 -30.11 -17.46 16.11
CA TRP A 480 -30.14 -18.23 14.87
C TRP A 480 -30.77 -19.59 15.13
N VAL A 481 -31.96 -19.82 14.59
CA VAL A 481 -32.76 -21.02 14.83
C VAL A 481 -33.02 -21.75 13.52
N ALA A 482 -32.58 -23.00 13.44
CA ALA A 482 -32.86 -23.86 12.31
C ALA A 482 -34.30 -24.40 12.41
N THR A 483 -35.05 -24.34 11.31
CA THR A 483 -36.44 -24.84 11.25
C THR A 483 -36.50 -26.23 10.59
N GLY A 484 -37.21 -27.17 11.22
CA GLY A 484 -37.40 -28.54 10.72
C GLY A 484 -36.17 -29.45 10.86
N ALA A 485 -36.00 -30.41 9.94
CA ALA A 485 -34.88 -31.39 9.90
C ALA A 485 -33.51 -30.75 9.53
N ALA A 486 -33.39 -29.43 9.61
CA ALA A 486 -32.28 -28.67 9.08
C ALA A 486 -31.18 -28.34 10.10
N SER A 487 -31.37 -28.66 11.39
CA SER A 487 -30.43 -28.28 12.47
C SER A 487 -29.00 -28.74 12.24
N ASN A 488 -28.79 -29.95 11.71
CA ASN A 488 -27.45 -30.49 11.43
C ASN A 488 -26.82 -29.98 10.12
N ARG A 489 -27.54 -29.14 9.36
CA ARG A 489 -27.13 -28.65 8.04
C ARG A 489 -26.35 -27.32 8.09
N PHE A 490 -26.32 -26.67 9.25
CA PHE A 490 -25.69 -25.35 9.46
C PHE A 490 -24.59 -25.46 10.52
N GLN A 491 -23.34 -25.15 10.15
CA GLN A 491 -22.19 -25.31 11.05
C GLN A 491 -21.24 -24.12 10.92
N SER A 492 -21.04 -23.36 12.00
CA SER A 492 -20.00 -22.31 12.04
C SER A 492 -18.63 -22.96 12.21
N THR A 493 -17.70 -22.69 11.29
CA THR A 493 -16.33 -23.20 11.32
C THR A 493 -15.39 -22.24 10.59
N ASN A 494 -14.21 -21.95 11.16
CA ASN A 494 -13.16 -21.14 10.52
C ASN A 494 -13.62 -19.77 9.98
N GLY A 495 -14.53 -19.10 10.69
CA GLY A 495 -15.02 -17.79 10.28
C GLY A 495 -16.03 -17.79 9.14
N VAL A 496 -16.63 -18.94 8.83
CA VAL A 496 -17.72 -19.08 7.88
C VAL A 496 -18.83 -19.95 8.45
N LEU A 497 -20.06 -19.72 8.00
CA LEU A 497 -21.17 -20.64 8.16
C LEU A 497 -21.22 -21.59 6.97
N ARG A 498 -20.94 -22.87 7.23
CA ARG A 498 -21.10 -23.97 6.27
C ARG A 498 -22.54 -24.45 6.25
N ILE A 499 -23.09 -24.59 5.03
CA ILE A 499 -24.48 -24.94 4.76
C ILE A 499 -24.50 -26.09 3.76
N ARG A 500 -25.15 -27.19 4.11
CA ARG A 500 -25.26 -28.37 3.25
C ARG A 500 -26.68 -28.59 2.77
N SER A 501 -26.84 -28.90 1.50
CA SER A 501 -28.12 -29.35 0.96
C SER A 501 -28.42 -30.79 1.38
N SER A 502 -29.68 -31.21 1.21
CA SER A 502 -30.13 -32.56 1.57
C SER A 502 -31.32 -33.00 0.71
N PRO A 503 -31.49 -34.31 0.48
CA PRO A 503 -32.62 -34.84 -0.28
C PRO A 503 -33.99 -34.60 0.40
N ASP A 504 -34.02 -34.35 1.72
CA ASP A 504 -35.26 -34.22 2.49
C ASP A 504 -35.93 -32.82 2.37
N GLY A 505 -35.66 -32.10 1.27
CA GLY A 505 -36.21 -30.78 1.01
C GLY A 505 -35.39 -29.61 1.57
N ILE A 506 -35.93 -28.39 1.39
CA ILE A 506 -35.31 -27.14 1.81
C ILE A 506 -35.30 -27.03 3.34
N GLY A 507 -34.18 -26.60 3.91
CA GLY A 507 -34.05 -26.20 5.31
C GLY A 507 -33.74 -24.71 5.46
N GLN A 508 -34.12 -24.09 6.57
CA GLN A 508 -33.85 -22.68 6.82
C GLN A 508 -33.19 -22.47 8.19
N LEU A 509 -32.27 -21.51 8.26
CA LEU A 509 -31.70 -20.98 9.49
C LEU A 509 -32.15 -19.52 9.61
N LEU A 510 -33.08 -19.25 10.52
CA LEU A 510 -33.74 -17.95 10.67
C LEU A 510 -33.18 -17.17 11.86
N LEU A 511 -33.05 -15.86 11.69
CA LEU A 511 -32.67 -14.96 12.76
C LEU A 511 -33.92 -14.50 13.54
N LEU A 512 -34.21 -15.17 14.65
CA LEU A 512 -35.40 -14.94 15.48
C LEU A 512 -35.21 -13.80 16.48
N LEU A 513 -35.02 -12.59 15.95
CA LEU A 513 -35.10 -11.37 16.74
C LEU A 513 -36.56 -10.87 16.72
N PRO A 514 -37.23 -10.68 17.87
CA PRO A 514 -38.65 -10.28 17.90
C PRO A 514 -38.97 -9.02 17.09
N SER A 515 -38.05 -8.04 17.08
CA SER A 515 -38.16 -6.81 16.31
C SER A 515 -37.80 -6.95 14.83
N ALA A 516 -37.42 -8.13 14.33
CA ALA A 516 -37.02 -8.34 12.95
C ALA A 516 -38.16 -8.83 12.02
N THR A 517 -39.41 -8.94 12.49
CA THR A 517 -40.53 -9.60 11.79
C THR A 517 -41.25 -8.75 10.72
N SER A 518 -40.61 -7.69 10.23
CA SER A 518 -41.19 -6.72 9.29
C SER A 518 -41.59 -7.33 7.93
N ALA A 519 -42.63 -6.77 7.30
CA ALA A 519 -42.92 -7.01 5.88
C ALA A 519 -41.96 -6.24 4.96
N THR A 520 -41.26 -5.22 5.45
CA THR A 520 -40.24 -4.50 4.67
C THR A 520 -38.86 -4.90 5.19
N GLN A 521 -38.11 -5.61 4.35
CA GLN A 521 -36.77 -6.11 4.69
C GLN A 521 -35.83 -5.98 3.50
N GLU A 522 -34.56 -5.73 3.78
CA GLU A 522 -33.50 -5.88 2.79
C GLU A 522 -32.34 -6.68 3.37
N LEU A 523 -31.86 -7.64 2.58
CA LEU A 523 -30.81 -8.59 2.94
C LEU A 523 -29.63 -8.41 2.02
N LEU A 524 -28.44 -8.46 2.60
CA LEU A 524 -27.18 -8.55 1.88
C LEU A 524 -26.36 -9.69 2.48
N VAL A 525 -25.96 -10.64 1.63
CA VAL A 525 -25.22 -11.84 2.04
C VAL A 525 -24.03 -12.04 1.14
N ARG A 526 -22.90 -12.47 1.71
CA ARG A 526 -21.74 -12.92 0.94
C ARG A 526 -21.57 -14.42 1.09
N ALA A 527 -21.62 -15.13 -0.03
CA ALA A 527 -21.57 -16.59 -0.04
C ALA A 527 -20.77 -17.13 -1.23
N ARG A 528 -20.30 -18.37 -1.10
CA ARG A 528 -19.69 -19.16 -2.18
C ARG A 528 -20.22 -20.58 -2.17
N ILE A 529 -20.27 -21.22 -3.33
CA ILE A 529 -20.54 -22.65 -3.44
C ILE A 529 -19.21 -23.39 -3.42
N THR A 530 -18.94 -24.25 -2.44
CA THR A 530 -17.68 -25.00 -2.35
C THR A 530 -17.75 -26.35 -3.06
N SER A 531 -18.93 -26.96 -3.06
CA SER A 531 -19.20 -28.25 -3.72
C SER A 531 -20.57 -28.23 -4.37
N LEU A 532 -20.71 -28.90 -5.52
CA LEU A 532 -21.97 -28.96 -6.27
C LEU A 532 -22.28 -30.41 -6.68
N ALA A 533 -23.50 -30.85 -6.38
CA ALA A 533 -24.01 -32.15 -6.79
C ALA A 533 -24.13 -32.27 -8.33
N LEU A 534 -24.06 -33.50 -8.83
CA LEU A 534 -24.34 -33.80 -10.23
C LEU A 534 -25.84 -33.66 -10.54
N GLY A 535 -26.16 -33.19 -11.74
CA GLY A 535 -27.54 -33.03 -12.20
C GLY A 535 -28.23 -31.79 -11.61
N ASP A 536 -29.48 -31.95 -11.17
CA ASP A 536 -30.24 -30.88 -10.56
C ASP A 536 -29.76 -30.64 -9.13
N ALA A 537 -29.16 -29.48 -8.91
CA ALA A 537 -28.50 -29.13 -7.67
C ALA A 537 -29.00 -27.78 -7.15
N MET A 538 -29.20 -27.70 -5.83
CA MET A 538 -29.63 -26.50 -5.14
C MET A 538 -28.82 -26.41 -3.84
N PRO A 539 -27.67 -25.72 -3.85
CA PRO A 539 -26.79 -25.66 -2.67
C PRO A 539 -27.41 -24.90 -1.51
N GLY A 540 -28.10 -23.80 -1.81
CA GLY A 540 -28.63 -22.90 -0.79
C GLY A 540 -28.83 -21.49 -1.31
N GLY A 541 -29.03 -20.56 -0.38
CA GLY A 541 -29.26 -19.16 -0.68
C GLY A 541 -29.72 -18.36 0.53
N ILE A 542 -30.54 -17.33 0.28
CA ILE A 542 -31.04 -16.41 1.30
C ILE A 542 -32.56 -16.51 1.44
N ALA A 543 -33.06 -16.31 2.66
CA ALA A 543 -34.48 -16.37 3.00
C ALA A 543 -34.94 -15.01 3.54
N GLY A 544 -36.04 -14.48 3.02
CA GLY A 544 -36.66 -13.22 3.47
C GLY A 544 -38.13 -13.40 3.84
N VAL A 545 -38.58 -12.63 4.83
CA VAL A 545 -39.98 -12.59 5.32
C VAL A 545 -40.61 -13.96 5.57
N VAL A 546 -39.84 -14.86 6.21
CA VAL A 546 -40.24 -16.24 6.49
C VAL A 546 -41.05 -16.33 7.77
N ASN A 547 -42.26 -16.86 7.68
CA ASN A 547 -43.05 -17.26 8.83
C ASN A 547 -42.47 -18.55 9.44
N SER A 548 -42.01 -18.47 10.68
CA SER A 548 -41.32 -19.58 11.36
C SER A 548 -42.22 -20.79 11.64
N SER A 549 -43.55 -20.62 11.65
CA SER A 549 -44.50 -21.69 11.97
C SER A 549 -44.82 -22.60 10.79
N ASN A 550 -44.80 -22.06 9.56
CA ASN A 550 -45.21 -22.79 8.36
C ASN A 550 -44.24 -22.66 7.18
N GLN A 551 -43.12 -21.94 7.36
CA GLN A 551 -42.06 -21.74 6.36
C GLN A 551 -42.53 -21.06 5.06
N THR A 552 -43.65 -20.33 5.09
CA THR A 552 -44.03 -19.43 3.98
C THR A 552 -43.14 -18.19 4.01
N GLY A 553 -42.57 -17.83 2.87
CA GLY A 553 -41.57 -16.77 2.71
C GLY A 553 -40.71 -16.99 1.47
N PHE A 554 -39.96 -15.96 1.07
CA PHE A 554 -39.22 -15.98 -0.19
C PHE A 554 -37.80 -16.53 0.01
N ASN A 555 -37.42 -17.44 -0.86
CA ASN A 555 -36.06 -17.95 -0.96
C ASN A 555 -35.45 -17.48 -2.28
N TYR A 556 -34.25 -16.90 -2.23
CA TYR A 556 -33.43 -16.61 -3.40
C TYR A 556 -32.21 -17.52 -3.42
N LEU A 557 -32.13 -18.35 -4.46
CA LEU A 557 -31.38 -19.59 -4.44
C LEU A 557 -30.34 -19.64 -5.56
N PHE A 558 -29.16 -20.18 -5.25
CA PHE A 558 -28.31 -20.77 -6.27
C PHE A 558 -28.94 -22.08 -6.74
N ARG A 559 -28.97 -22.28 -8.05
CA ARG A 559 -29.53 -23.49 -8.65
C ARG A 559 -28.74 -23.88 -9.89
N SER A 560 -28.58 -25.18 -10.12
CA SER A 560 -28.08 -25.73 -11.36
C SER A 560 -29.06 -26.79 -11.83
N THR A 561 -29.40 -26.83 -13.12
CA THR A 561 -30.19 -27.92 -13.70
C THR A 561 -29.51 -28.49 -14.93
N ALA A 562 -29.87 -29.72 -15.30
CA ALA A 562 -29.35 -30.33 -16.53
C ALA A 562 -29.69 -29.52 -17.80
N GLN A 563 -30.82 -28.81 -17.81
CA GLN A 563 -31.32 -28.11 -18.99
C GLN A 563 -30.79 -26.67 -19.10
N THR A 564 -30.81 -25.91 -18.01
CA THR A 564 -30.44 -24.47 -18.03
C THR A 564 -29.04 -24.19 -17.50
N GLY A 565 -28.37 -25.20 -16.93
CA GLY A 565 -27.10 -25.02 -16.25
C GLY A 565 -27.25 -24.17 -14.99
N ARG A 566 -26.21 -23.38 -14.67
CA ARG A 566 -26.12 -22.56 -13.46
C ARG A 566 -26.97 -21.29 -13.58
N GLN A 567 -27.80 -21.06 -12.58
CA GLN A 567 -28.81 -20.01 -12.54
C GLN A 567 -29.03 -19.51 -11.10
N THR A 568 -29.77 -18.41 -10.98
CA THR A 568 -30.39 -18.00 -9.71
C THR A 568 -31.92 -18.00 -9.85
N ALA A 569 -32.60 -18.32 -8.75
CA ALA A 569 -34.03 -18.58 -8.77
C ALA A 569 -34.73 -18.06 -7.53
N LEU A 570 -35.94 -17.50 -7.70
CA LEU A 570 -36.86 -17.21 -6.62
C LEU A 570 -37.83 -18.38 -6.40
N ARG A 571 -38.11 -18.67 -5.13
CA ARG A 571 -39.11 -19.68 -4.75
C ARG A 571 -39.82 -19.27 -3.46
N GLU A 572 -41.13 -19.45 -3.42
CA GLU A 572 -41.95 -19.34 -2.22
C GLU A 572 -42.70 -20.67 -2.04
N THR A 573 -42.70 -21.23 -0.84
CA THR A 573 -43.15 -22.62 -0.61
C THR A 573 -44.58 -22.88 -1.06
N SER A 574 -45.49 -21.93 -0.83
CA SER A 574 -46.91 -22.02 -1.18
C SER A 574 -47.25 -21.52 -2.59
N LEU A 575 -46.46 -20.59 -3.16
CA LEU A 575 -46.66 -20.06 -4.51
C LEU A 575 -45.88 -20.84 -5.59
N GLY A 576 -44.91 -21.65 -5.19
CA GLY A 576 -44.07 -22.44 -6.09
C GLY A 576 -42.85 -21.67 -6.59
N TRP A 577 -42.41 -22.01 -7.80
CA TRP A 577 -41.27 -21.36 -8.45
C TRP A 577 -41.67 -20.01 -9.01
N GLY A 578 -40.88 -18.99 -8.67
CA GLY A 578 -40.99 -17.66 -9.25
C GLY A 578 -40.07 -17.46 -10.45
N PRO A 579 -39.74 -16.20 -10.77
CA PRO A 579 -38.77 -15.84 -11.78
C PRO A 579 -37.41 -16.50 -11.56
N GLN A 580 -36.75 -16.87 -12.66
CA GLN A 580 -35.44 -17.50 -12.69
C GLN A 580 -34.66 -16.92 -13.86
N THR A 581 -33.34 -16.83 -13.73
CA THR A 581 -32.48 -16.39 -14.84
C THR A 581 -31.13 -17.08 -14.79
N THR A 582 -30.56 -17.30 -15.97
CA THR A 582 -29.20 -17.81 -16.11
C THR A 582 -28.23 -16.83 -15.47
N PHE A 583 -27.43 -17.34 -14.55
CA PHE A 583 -26.34 -16.61 -13.91
C PHE A 583 -25.24 -17.62 -13.66
N ALA A 584 -24.18 -17.54 -14.46
CA ALA A 584 -23.10 -18.51 -14.47
C ALA A 584 -22.14 -18.30 -13.28
N TRP A 585 -22.61 -18.63 -12.08
CA TRP A 585 -21.74 -18.67 -10.90
C TRP A 585 -20.73 -19.82 -11.00
N SER A 586 -19.66 -19.76 -10.22
CA SER A 586 -18.60 -20.76 -10.15
C SER A 586 -18.40 -21.26 -8.73
N THR A 587 -17.94 -22.49 -8.60
CA THR A 587 -17.55 -23.05 -7.30
C THR A 587 -16.27 -22.37 -6.79
N ASN A 588 -16.10 -22.32 -5.47
CA ASN A 588 -15.02 -21.67 -4.72
C ASN A 588 -14.87 -20.17 -4.96
N ALA A 589 -15.99 -19.56 -5.35
CA ALA A 589 -16.02 -18.24 -5.90
C ALA A 589 -17.04 -17.42 -5.10
N TRP A 590 -16.65 -16.27 -4.53
CA TRP A 590 -17.53 -15.45 -3.69
C TRP A 590 -18.49 -14.57 -4.50
N TYR A 591 -19.72 -14.45 -4.00
CA TYR A 591 -20.81 -13.66 -4.56
C TYR A 591 -21.55 -12.90 -3.48
N TRP A 592 -21.96 -11.68 -3.82
CA TRP A 592 -22.95 -10.93 -3.06
C TRP A 592 -24.33 -11.34 -3.56
N LEU A 593 -25.25 -11.59 -2.63
CA LEU A 593 -26.67 -11.80 -2.88
C LEU A 593 -27.43 -10.71 -2.14
N ARG A 594 -28.28 -9.98 -2.87
CA ARG A 594 -29.20 -9.00 -2.29
C ARG A 594 -30.64 -9.44 -2.53
N LEU A 595 -31.46 -9.35 -1.50
CA LEU A 595 -32.92 -9.52 -1.58
C LEU A 595 -33.57 -8.34 -0.87
N ARG A 596 -34.47 -7.64 -1.57
CA ARG A 596 -35.37 -6.65 -0.99
C ARG A 596 -36.79 -7.18 -1.10
N HIS A 597 -37.54 -7.09 -0.02
CA HIS A 597 -38.98 -7.31 0.00
C HIS A 597 -39.65 -6.05 0.55
N GLN A 598 -40.58 -5.50 -0.22
CA GLN A 598 -41.39 -4.34 0.15
C GLN A 598 -42.71 -4.44 -0.64
N PRO A 599 -43.80 -4.89 0.01
CA PRO A 599 -45.06 -5.11 -0.69
C PRO A 599 -45.72 -3.79 -1.08
N ASP A 600 -46.32 -3.72 -2.27
CA ASP A 600 -47.06 -2.57 -2.78
C ASP A 600 -48.52 -2.93 -3.12
N ALA A 601 -49.48 -2.17 -2.59
CA ALA A 601 -50.90 -2.42 -2.84
C ALA A 601 -51.32 -2.11 -4.30
N LEU A 602 -50.48 -1.42 -5.06
CA LEU A 602 -50.66 -1.19 -6.49
C LEU A 602 -50.19 -2.41 -7.30
N SER A 603 -51.13 -3.09 -7.95
CA SER A 603 -50.83 -4.20 -8.85
C SER A 603 -49.90 -3.78 -10.00
N SER A 604 -49.09 -4.72 -10.52
CA SER A 604 -48.09 -4.51 -11.58
C SER A 604 -46.81 -3.80 -11.14
N LEU A 605 -46.60 -3.63 -9.84
CA LEU A 605 -45.33 -3.22 -9.26
C LEU A 605 -44.67 -4.42 -8.58
N PRO A 606 -43.36 -4.63 -8.72
CA PRO A 606 -42.70 -5.71 -7.99
C PRO A 606 -42.76 -5.52 -6.49
N ASP A 607 -42.81 -6.63 -5.74
CA ASP A 607 -42.72 -6.64 -4.27
C ASP A 607 -41.39 -7.24 -3.77
N VAL A 608 -40.76 -8.08 -4.61
CA VAL A 608 -39.48 -8.73 -4.35
C VAL A 608 -38.51 -8.32 -5.43
N TRP A 609 -37.31 -7.90 -5.03
CA TRP A 609 -36.20 -7.65 -5.94
C TRP A 609 -34.96 -8.39 -5.48
N VAL A 610 -34.26 -9.02 -6.42
CA VAL A 610 -33.02 -9.72 -6.11
C VAL A 610 -31.95 -9.41 -7.14
N LYS A 611 -30.70 -9.43 -6.69
CA LYS A 611 -29.53 -9.36 -7.56
C LYS A 611 -28.37 -10.12 -6.98
N THR A 612 -27.51 -10.60 -7.88
CA THR A 612 -26.28 -11.31 -7.55
C THR A 612 -25.16 -10.71 -8.37
N TRP A 613 -24.01 -10.52 -7.74
CA TRP A 613 -22.80 -10.11 -8.42
C TRP A 613 -21.57 -10.71 -7.75
N ARG A 614 -20.45 -10.65 -8.44
CA ARG A 614 -19.19 -11.19 -7.96
C ARG A 614 -18.73 -10.39 -6.74
N ALA A 615 -18.41 -11.09 -5.65
CA ALA A 615 -17.80 -10.48 -4.48
C ALA A 615 -16.28 -10.65 -4.57
N ASP A 616 -15.69 -10.05 -5.61
CA ASP A 616 -14.24 -10.05 -5.86
C ASP A 616 -13.56 -8.73 -5.49
N GLY A 617 -14.33 -7.83 -4.88
CA GLY A 617 -13.89 -6.50 -4.52
C GLY A 617 -13.70 -5.51 -5.69
N LEU A 618 -13.83 -5.96 -6.93
CA LEU A 618 -13.66 -5.14 -8.14
C LEU A 618 -14.96 -4.97 -8.92
N THR A 619 -15.82 -5.99 -8.89
CA THR A 619 -17.09 -6.02 -9.60
C THR A 619 -18.10 -5.15 -8.87
N ALA A 620 -18.47 -4.05 -9.51
CA ALA A 620 -19.49 -3.15 -8.98
C ALA A 620 -20.83 -3.84 -8.81
N GLU A 621 -21.57 -3.42 -7.80
CA GLU A 621 -22.97 -3.81 -7.64
C GLU A 621 -23.78 -3.39 -8.88
N PRO A 622 -24.57 -4.29 -9.50
CA PRO A 622 -25.37 -3.94 -10.65
C PRO A 622 -26.36 -2.81 -10.32
N PRO A 623 -26.48 -1.79 -11.20
CA PRO A 623 -27.42 -0.69 -10.99
C PRO A 623 -28.88 -1.17 -11.10
N GLY A 624 -29.13 -2.22 -11.89
CA GLY A 624 -30.44 -2.85 -12.03
C GLY A 624 -30.63 -4.10 -11.15
N TRP A 625 -31.89 -4.49 -10.95
CA TRP A 625 -32.26 -5.75 -10.32
C TRP A 625 -32.23 -6.89 -11.34
N LEU A 626 -31.78 -8.07 -10.92
CA LEU A 626 -31.63 -9.23 -11.79
C LEU A 626 -32.97 -9.95 -12.00
N LEU A 627 -33.74 -10.11 -10.92
CA LEU A 627 -35.10 -10.63 -10.95
C LEU A 627 -36.00 -9.77 -10.07
N VAL A 628 -37.26 -9.68 -10.47
CA VAL A 628 -38.32 -8.98 -9.75
C VAL A 628 -39.58 -9.86 -9.73
N TRP A 629 -40.33 -9.86 -8.63
CA TRP A 629 -41.56 -10.66 -8.50
C TRP A 629 -42.68 -9.81 -7.88
N ASP A 630 -43.76 -9.63 -8.62
CA ASP A 630 -45.07 -9.09 -8.18
C ASP A 630 -45.96 -10.27 -7.75
N TYR A 631 -46.45 -10.23 -6.51
CA TYR A 631 -47.40 -11.21 -5.98
C TYR A 631 -48.54 -10.57 -5.20
N TYR A 632 -48.35 -9.39 -4.60
CA TYR A 632 -49.35 -8.67 -3.82
C TYR A 632 -49.98 -7.55 -4.68
N PRO A 633 -51.30 -7.30 -4.61
CA PRO A 633 -52.30 -7.91 -3.74
C PRO A 633 -52.91 -9.22 -4.23
N GLY A 634 -52.42 -9.81 -5.32
CA GLY A 634 -52.95 -11.07 -5.86
C GLY A 634 -52.85 -12.26 -4.89
N GLN A 635 -51.93 -12.19 -3.93
CA GLN A 635 -51.69 -13.14 -2.85
C GLN A 635 -51.46 -12.40 -1.53
N PRO A 636 -51.70 -13.01 -0.35
CA PRO A 636 -51.50 -12.34 0.93
C PRO A 636 -50.04 -11.94 1.16
N SER A 637 -49.82 -10.69 1.58
CA SER A 637 -48.49 -10.16 1.91
C SER A 637 -47.74 -11.06 2.91
N ARG A 638 -46.43 -11.21 2.69
CA ARG A 638 -45.51 -11.98 3.52
C ARG A 638 -44.80 -11.07 4.52
N ALA A 639 -44.71 -11.52 5.76
CA ALA A 639 -43.96 -10.89 6.84
C ALA A 639 -43.38 -12.00 7.73
N GLY A 640 -42.19 -11.78 8.27
CA GLY A 640 -41.54 -12.80 9.08
C GLY A 640 -40.05 -12.57 9.25
N PHE A 641 -39.29 -13.62 9.51
CA PHE A 641 -37.87 -13.55 9.79
C PHE A 641 -37.03 -13.69 8.52
N ALA A 642 -35.83 -13.13 8.57
CA ALA A 642 -34.82 -13.35 7.54
C ALA A 642 -33.85 -14.46 7.94
N GLY A 643 -33.13 -15.01 6.96
CA GLY A 643 -32.14 -16.03 7.22
C GLY A 643 -31.44 -16.59 6.00
N LEU A 644 -30.90 -17.78 6.18
CA LEU A 644 -30.15 -18.53 5.16
C LEU A 644 -30.83 -19.85 4.85
N VAL A 645 -30.62 -20.33 3.63
CA VAL A 645 -31.29 -21.52 3.10
C VAL A 645 -30.29 -22.64 2.87
N SER A 646 -30.58 -23.81 3.43
CA SER A 646 -30.06 -25.10 2.97
C SER A 646 -30.95 -25.59 1.83
N GLY A 647 -30.38 -25.76 0.65
CA GLY A 647 -31.14 -26.23 -0.50
C GLY A 647 -31.38 -27.74 -0.48
N SER A 648 -31.82 -28.28 -1.61
CA SER A 648 -32.22 -29.69 -1.72
C SER A 648 -31.70 -30.32 -3.00
N ASP A 649 -30.87 -31.34 -2.83
CA ASP A 649 -30.35 -32.18 -3.90
C ASP A 649 -29.88 -33.55 -3.35
N ASN A 650 -29.50 -34.44 -4.25
CA ASN A 650 -29.09 -35.82 -3.91
C ASN A 650 -27.59 -35.98 -3.65
N GLY A 651 -26.77 -34.94 -3.84
CA GLY A 651 -25.31 -35.03 -3.79
C GLY A 651 -24.67 -34.28 -2.62
N GLY A 652 -25.45 -33.55 -1.83
CA GLY A 652 -24.95 -32.81 -0.67
C GLY A 652 -24.08 -31.62 -1.08
N SER A 653 -24.55 -30.83 -2.06
CA SER A 653 -23.93 -29.54 -2.39
C SER A 653 -23.67 -28.69 -1.14
N GLU A 654 -22.61 -27.91 -1.17
CA GLU A 654 -22.17 -27.12 -0.02
C GLU A 654 -22.01 -25.65 -0.40
N MET A 655 -22.57 -24.79 0.45
CA MET A 655 -22.43 -23.33 0.41
C MET A 655 -21.76 -22.87 1.69
N GLU A 656 -20.86 -21.89 1.59
CA GLU A 656 -20.31 -21.17 2.72
C GLU A 656 -20.79 -19.71 2.68
N CYS A 657 -21.06 -19.15 3.85
CA CYS A 657 -21.47 -17.76 4.05
C CYS A 657 -20.56 -17.12 5.09
N ASP A 658 -19.96 -15.97 4.80
CA ASP A 658 -19.08 -15.26 5.73
C ASP A 658 -19.62 -13.88 6.15
N PHE A 659 -20.75 -13.48 5.58
CA PHE A 659 -21.43 -12.24 5.93
C PHE A 659 -22.92 -12.34 5.71
N PHE A 660 -23.67 -11.88 6.71
CA PHE A 660 -25.10 -11.66 6.64
C PHE A 660 -25.43 -10.27 7.18
N LEU A 661 -26.29 -9.54 6.48
CA LEU A 661 -26.86 -8.27 6.93
C LEU A 661 -28.36 -8.27 6.67
N LEU A 662 -29.13 -7.92 7.69
CA LEU A 662 -30.55 -7.60 7.62
C LEU A 662 -30.77 -6.12 7.94
N LYS A 663 -31.45 -5.43 7.03
CA LYS A 663 -31.90 -4.04 7.15
C LYS A 663 -33.41 -4.03 7.36
N THR A 664 -33.85 -3.39 8.44
CA THR A 664 -35.27 -3.11 8.73
C THR A 664 -35.36 -1.97 9.73
N GLU A 665 -36.32 -1.07 9.55
CA GLU A 665 -36.51 0.11 10.41
C GLU A 665 -36.81 -0.23 11.87
N THR A 666 -37.28 -1.46 12.12
CA THR A 666 -37.64 -1.97 13.44
C THR A 666 -36.44 -2.41 14.28
N LEU A 667 -35.25 -2.54 13.69
CA LEU A 667 -34.02 -2.90 14.37
C LEU A 667 -33.21 -1.65 14.78
N PRO A 668 -32.35 -1.73 15.81
CA PRO A 668 -31.51 -0.62 16.22
C PRO A 668 -30.45 -0.26 15.18
N GLY A 669 -29.87 0.92 15.32
CA GLY A 669 -28.75 1.39 14.51
C GLY A 669 -27.47 0.58 14.75
N ILE A 670 -26.82 0.13 13.68
CA ILE A 670 -25.49 -0.51 13.67
C ILE A 670 -24.59 0.15 12.63
N THR A 671 -23.28 0.20 12.89
CA THR A 671 -22.28 0.50 11.85
C THR A 671 -21.89 -0.80 11.15
N VAL A 672 -22.09 -0.85 9.83
CA VAL A 672 -21.81 -2.07 9.07
C VAL A 672 -20.31 -2.29 8.94
N ARG A 673 -19.85 -3.45 9.40
CA ARG A 673 -18.46 -3.89 9.25
C ARG A 673 -18.40 -5.11 8.36
N LEU A 674 -17.79 -4.95 7.20
CA LEU A 674 -17.60 -6.07 6.29
C LEU A 674 -16.43 -6.95 6.76
N PRO A 675 -16.49 -8.27 6.52
CA PRO A 675 -15.31 -9.10 6.57
C PRO A 675 -14.31 -8.68 5.49
N GLU A 676 -13.05 -9.05 5.70
CA GLU A 676 -11.96 -8.79 4.76
C GLU A 676 -12.37 -9.09 3.31
N GLN A 677 -12.04 -8.18 2.40
CA GLN A 677 -12.42 -8.25 1.00
C GLN A 677 -11.84 -9.54 0.37
N LYS A 678 -12.68 -10.28 -0.35
CA LYS A 678 -12.27 -11.46 -1.11
C LYS A 678 -12.37 -11.15 -2.61
N PRO A 679 -11.54 -11.78 -3.47
CA PRO A 679 -10.30 -12.43 -3.10
C PRO A 679 -9.21 -11.40 -2.79
N ALA A 680 -8.22 -11.80 -1.98
CA ALA A 680 -6.89 -11.26 -2.20
C ALA A 680 -6.49 -11.67 -3.62
N LEU A 681 -6.14 -10.71 -4.49
CA LEU A 681 -5.61 -11.01 -5.83
C LEU A 681 -4.55 -12.10 -5.71
N ALA A 682 -4.53 -13.04 -6.65
CA ALA A 682 -3.52 -14.06 -6.63
C ALA A 682 -2.13 -13.41 -6.72
N SER A 683 -1.26 -13.76 -5.78
CA SER A 683 0.09 -13.26 -5.73
C SER A 683 1.03 -14.34 -6.24
N LEU A 684 1.90 -13.98 -7.18
CA LEU A 684 2.99 -14.81 -7.64
C LEU A 684 4.29 -14.20 -7.11
N ALA A 685 4.92 -14.90 -6.17
CA ALA A 685 6.23 -14.54 -5.63
C ALA A 685 7.31 -15.40 -6.28
N VAL A 686 8.40 -14.76 -6.72
CA VAL A 686 9.57 -15.43 -7.26
C VAL A 686 10.54 -15.69 -6.11
N GLY A 687 10.84 -16.96 -5.85
CA GLY A 687 11.83 -17.37 -4.87
C GLY A 687 13.26 -17.25 -5.41
N ARG A 688 14.24 -17.44 -4.53
CA ARG A 688 15.65 -17.43 -4.94
C ARG A 688 15.95 -18.63 -5.85
N PRO A 689 16.71 -18.47 -6.94
CA PRO A 689 17.16 -19.60 -7.74
C PRO A 689 17.86 -20.65 -6.88
N LEU A 690 17.54 -21.92 -7.11
CA LEU A 690 18.19 -23.06 -6.49
C LEU A 690 19.63 -23.21 -7.04
N PRO A 691 20.52 -23.95 -6.37
CA PRO A 691 21.86 -24.24 -6.90
C PRO A 691 21.85 -24.92 -8.28
N SER A 692 20.74 -25.59 -8.66
CA SER A 692 20.52 -26.16 -9.99
C SER A 692 20.25 -25.12 -11.08
N GLY A 693 19.95 -23.88 -10.71
CA GLY A 693 19.48 -22.82 -11.60
C GLY A 693 17.95 -22.72 -11.66
N ASP A 694 17.22 -23.72 -11.16
CA ASP A 694 15.75 -23.72 -11.17
C ASP A 694 15.19 -22.60 -10.28
N VAL A 695 14.09 -21.97 -10.71
CA VAL A 695 13.47 -20.86 -10.01
C VAL A 695 12.15 -21.30 -9.38
N PRO A 696 12.06 -21.39 -8.04
CA PRO A 696 10.81 -21.69 -7.37
C PRO A 696 9.91 -20.46 -7.41
N LEU A 697 8.65 -20.66 -7.77
CA LEU A 697 7.59 -19.68 -7.73
C LEU A 697 6.56 -20.10 -6.69
N GLN A 698 6.11 -19.17 -5.87
CA GLN A 698 5.05 -19.39 -4.90
C GLN A 698 3.82 -18.61 -5.36
N LEU A 699 2.76 -19.34 -5.69
CA LEU A 699 1.49 -18.76 -6.07
C LEU A 699 0.52 -18.88 -4.89
N ALA A 700 -0.07 -17.77 -4.46
CA ALA A 700 -1.16 -17.75 -3.49
C ALA A 700 -2.39 -17.08 -4.12
N GLY A 701 -3.59 -17.42 -3.68
CA GLY A 701 -4.83 -16.96 -4.30
C GLY A 701 -6.06 -17.69 -3.77
N GLU A 702 -7.18 -17.61 -4.49
CA GLU A 702 -8.40 -18.33 -4.12
C GLU A 702 -8.15 -19.87 -4.15
N PRO A 703 -8.57 -20.62 -3.12
CA PRO A 703 -8.56 -22.09 -3.18
C PRO A 703 -9.34 -22.64 -4.38
N SER A 704 -8.85 -23.74 -4.94
CA SER A 704 -9.39 -24.44 -6.11
C SER A 704 -9.52 -23.56 -7.36
N ARG A 705 -8.68 -22.53 -7.49
CA ARG A 705 -8.47 -21.81 -8.76
C ARG A 705 -7.24 -22.34 -9.48
N SER A 706 -7.33 -22.36 -10.79
CA SER A 706 -6.22 -22.65 -11.68
C SER A 706 -5.63 -21.37 -12.26
N TYR A 707 -4.32 -21.33 -12.38
CA TYR A 707 -3.60 -20.24 -13.02
C TYR A 707 -2.59 -20.80 -14.00
N GLN A 708 -2.46 -20.15 -15.15
CA GLN A 708 -1.38 -20.40 -16.08
C GLN A 708 -0.19 -19.55 -15.68
N VAL A 709 0.89 -20.20 -15.31
CA VAL A 709 2.18 -19.54 -15.11
C VAL A 709 2.79 -19.28 -16.47
N GLU A 710 3.16 -18.03 -16.71
CA GLU A 710 3.79 -17.57 -17.93
C GLU A 710 5.10 -16.87 -17.60
N ALA A 711 6.08 -16.99 -18.49
CA ALA A 711 7.34 -16.31 -18.39
C ALA A 711 7.62 -15.43 -19.62
N SER A 712 8.46 -14.42 -19.45
CA SER A 712 8.92 -13.55 -20.53
C SER A 712 10.36 -13.14 -20.30
N THR A 713 11.09 -12.88 -21.37
CA THR A 713 12.43 -12.26 -21.33
C THR A 713 12.40 -10.77 -21.66
N ASN A 714 11.27 -10.26 -22.16
CA ASN A 714 11.17 -8.90 -22.71
C ASN A 714 9.84 -8.18 -22.38
N LEU A 715 8.96 -8.79 -21.58
CA LEU A 715 7.61 -8.34 -21.22
C LEU A 715 6.59 -8.19 -22.38
N ALA A 716 7.05 -8.31 -23.63
CA ALA A 716 6.20 -8.23 -24.83
C ALA A 716 5.69 -9.62 -25.25
N SER A 717 6.56 -10.63 -25.20
CA SER A 717 6.26 -12.00 -25.60
C SER A 717 6.26 -12.89 -24.38
N TRP A 718 5.15 -13.60 -24.17
CA TRP A 718 4.95 -14.47 -23.01
C TRP A 718 4.87 -15.92 -23.46
N MET A 719 5.64 -16.79 -22.81
CA MET A 719 5.59 -18.24 -22.98
C MET A 719 4.88 -18.89 -21.81
N GLU A 720 4.03 -19.85 -22.11
CA GLU A 720 3.34 -20.66 -21.10
C GLU A 720 4.32 -21.67 -20.48
N LEU A 721 4.48 -21.62 -19.16
CA LEU A 721 5.26 -22.60 -18.42
C LEU A 721 4.38 -23.80 -18.01
N GLY A 722 3.21 -23.52 -17.43
CA GLY A 722 2.25 -24.57 -17.06
C GLY A 722 1.13 -24.09 -16.15
N PRO A 723 0.03 -24.87 -16.06
CA PRO A 723 -1.06 -24.60 -15.15
C PRO A 723 -0.70 -24.99 -13.71
N VAL A 724 -1.24 -24.25 -12.75
CA VAL A 724 -1.11 -24.46 -11.29
C VAL A 724 -2.48 -24.37 -10.66
N GLU A 725 -2.92 -25.44 -10.03
CA GLU A 725 -4.15 -25.45 -9.23
C GLU A 725 -3.82 -25.13 -7.76
N LEU A 726 -4.49 -24.13 -7.20
CA LEU A 726 -4.34 -23.72 -5.82
C LEU A 726 -5.26 -24.52 -4.90
N THR A 727 -5.01 -25.81 -4.66
CA THR A 727 -5.93 -26.67 -3.88
C THR A 727 -6.34 -26.05 -2.52
N ASN A 728 -5.40 -25.44 -1.79
CA ASN A 728 -5.64 -24.79 -0.49
C ASN A 728 -5.36 -23.28 -0.52
N GLY A 729 -5.46 -22.64 -1.68
CA GLY A 729 -5.19 -21.20 -1.84
C GLY A 729 -3.71 -20.83 -1.91
N ALA A 730 -2.82 -21.82 -1.95
CA ALA A 730 -1.42 -21.65 -2.28
C ALA A 730 -0.86 -22.91 -2.97
N ALA A 731 0.13 -22.71 -3.83
CA ALA A 731 0.88 -23.77 -4.50
C ALA A 731 2.29 -23.28 -4.82
N GLN A 732 3.20 -24.21 -5.02
CA GLN A 732 4.52 -23.93 -5.58
C GLN A 732 4.58 -24.41 -7.03
N TYR A 733 5.26 -23.65 -7.87
CA TYR A 733 5.60 -24.02 -9.23
C TYR A 733 7.11 -23.87 -9.42
N LEU A 734 7.78 -24.85 -10.00
CA LEU A 734 9.21 -24.79 -10.23
C LEU A 734 9.47 -24.54 -11.72
N ASP A 735 10.05 -23.40 -12.05
CA ASP A 735 10.56 -23.16 -13.40
C ASP A 735 11.95 -23.78 -13.55
N THR A 736 12.02 -24.85 -14.33
CA THR A 736 13.25 -25.61 -14.61
C THR A 736 13.95 -25.20 -15.91
N THR A 737 13.45 -24.14 -16.56
CA THR A 737 13.95 -23.67 -17.86
C THR A 737 14.62 -22.29 -17.89
N PRO A 738 15.00 -21.63 -16.76
CA PRO A 738 15.51 -20.25 -16.82
C PRO A 738 16.92 -20.25 -17.43
N LYS A 739 16.99 -20.14 -18.76
CA LYS A 739 18.24 -20.12 -19.54
C LYS A 739 18.76 -18.70 -19.78
N ASP A 740 17.99 -17.69 -19.39
CA ASP A 740 18.24 -16.28 -19.70
C ASP A 740 18.68 -15.50 -18.46
N ASN A 741 19.52 -14.48 -18.66
CA ASN A 741 20.03 -13.63 -17.57
C ASN A 741 18.93 -12.77 -16.88
N GLN A 742 17.77 -12.61 -17.52
CA GLN A 742 16.59 -11.95 -16.95
C GLN A 742 15.32 -12.68 -17.39
N ARG A 743 14.47 -13.01 -16.41
CA ARG A 743 13.19 -13.66 -16.63
C ARG A 743 12.11 -13.02 -15.77
N PHE A 744 10.99 -12.70 -16.39
CA PHE A 744 9.79 -12.15 -15.76
C PHE A 744 8.72 -13.22 -15.69
N TYR A 745 7.90 -13.19 -14.64
CA TYR A 745 6.83 -14.18 -14.42
C TYR A 745 5.50 -13.47 -14.21
N ARG A 746 4.42 -14.09 -14.67
CA ARG A 746 3.05 -13.71 -14.31
C ARG A 746 2.18 -14.95 -14.18
N ALA A 747 1.10 -14.82 -13.43
CA ALA A 747 0.05 -15.82 -13.34
C ALA A 747 -1.21 -15.24 -13.98
N ARG A 748 -1.69 -15.89 -15.04
CA ARG A 748 -2.98 -15.55 -15.67
C ARG A 748 -4.03 -16.52 -15.16
N LEU A 749 -5.21 -16.02 -14.79
CA LEU A 749 -6.31 -16.90 -14.41
C LEU A 749 -6.59 -17.90 -15.55
N TRP A 750 -6.59 -19.19 -15.23
CA TRP A 750 -6.87 -20.25 -16.19
C TRP A 750 -8.33 -20.71 -16.01
N PRO A 751 -9.12 -20.80 -17.10
CA PRO A 751 -10.56 -21.09 -17.04
C PRO A 751 -10.93 -22.36 -16.28
#